data_AF-F6RJL0-F1
#
_entry.id   AF-F6RJL0-F1
#
_cell.length_a   1.000
_cell.length_b   1.000
_cell.length_c   1.000
_cell.angle_alpha   90.00
_cell.angle_beta   90.00
_cell.angle_gamma   90.00
#
_symmetry.space_group_name_H-M   'P 1'
#
loop_
_entity.id
_entity.type
_entity.pdbx_description
1 polymer ?
#
loop_
_entity_poly.entity_id
_entity_poly.type
_entity_poly.pdbx_seq_one_letter_code
_entity_poly.pdbx_strand_id
1 'polypeptide(L)'
;MNQLVINRKSSAFVTINQEKKCCVLIRFVKDVRRNLLYKAQDMENMNKRDRPFLTIQKNDSSDNLVFHIKNGMGSTKYKPVDYQQLHALTEAKRLASAAIELKIRKAVQTSKTSKERTLIKQHKQVWWQEHQRLNEVRCKMESEIKFFLTEENIGSECLSDLMNFEQELSEEWCTYLKNVIDPVQQLRADLKYRQHHISQHSHSHTEFNSVKVLEEVDFVKKQLKAVCERLSLEQQKIENNLSDWIMKILDHSSEDRSNLLSELPTELGTLECPYPDLKSSILNEFYKFTEKYQQRLQDFDLQLEDIYRKFQLNDEDHWIYQAVLDQYPGDLCGRRTLYLDMLQRYFPHKSRHYLVEHEKYCDQYRFAREQRRILIASWSKNRRDFIQKAVLTLADACAAHEMESTLAKDRKKQQELCADLKAKVLQWRTHQEEVARLEMEISARRREKEEEKEKLWKKKELLQREEKNKQIRKYWAKKEEKWQEMEMRDLRRLEELKKLMAEQSVKDRERVKYRQELLEKRLMEKKEVALQEAHEEEERQRRLEALRKQVAIVAQFDPVRMMSDTMASKAKMGIGIEEEFTLQRPLFTLNTYNEQQIISDPRLRFELALREAGLHKTFYAKEILPKINPQKPPRKDMESTIFKI
;
A
#
# COMPACT_ATOMS: atom_id res chain seq x y z
N MET A 1 43.66 41.68 4.26
CA MET A 1 44.96 41.29 3.66
C MET A 1 45.35 39.88 4.15
N ASN A 2 44.53 38.85 3.87
CA ASN A 2 44.83 37.43 4.12
C ASN A 2 43.83 36.46 3.44
N GLN A 3 43.51 36.69 2.16
CA GLN A 3 42.74 35.72 1.35
C GLN A 3 43.29 35.51 -0.06
N LEU A 4 44.48 36.06 -0.37
CA LEU A 4 45.07 36.03 -1.73
C LEU A 4 46.34 35.17 -1.86
N VAL A 5 46.77 34.48 -0.79
CA VAL A 5 47.98 33.63 -0.81
C VAL A 5 47.66 32.14 -0.98
N ILE A 6 46.39 31.72 -0.86
CA ILE A 6 46.02 30.30 -0.95
C ILE A 6 45.69 29.87 -2.39
N ASN A 7 45.25 30.79 -3.26
CA ASN A 7 44.82 30.45 -4.63
C ASN A 7 45.94 30.38 -5.70
N ARG A 8 47.20 30.68 -5.37
CA ARG A 8 48.33 30.47 -6.31
C ARG A 8 49.09 29.17 -6.13
N LYS A 9 48.90 28.44 -5.02
CA LYS A 9 49.56 27.13 -4.80
C LYS A 9 48.78 25.94 -5.35
N SER A 10 47.46 26.07 -5.57
CA SER A 10 46.64 24.97 -6.10
C SER A 10 46.74 24.83 -7.63
N SER A 11 46.89 25.93 -8.37
CA SER A 11 47.02 25.89 -9.84
C SER A 11 48.40 25.37 -10.31
N ALA A 12 49.48 25.57 -9.54
CA ALA A 12 50.81 25.04 -9.88
C ALA A 12 50.96 23.53 -9.59
N PHE A 13 50.17 22.97 -8.68
CA PHE A 13 50.22 21.55 -8.32
C PHE A 13 49.42 20.65 -9.26
N VAL A 14 48.42 21.20 -9.95
CA VAL A 14 47.58 20.43 -10.89
C VAL A 14 48.28 20.28 -12.26
N THR A 15 49.03 21.29 -12.72
CA THR A 15 49.72 21.22 -14.02
C THR A 15 50.95 20.31 -14.00
N ILE A 16 51.68 20.25 -12.88
CA ILE A 16 52.86 19.35 -12.71
C ILE A 16 52.45 17.87 -12.65
N ASN A 17 51.21 17.57 -12.26
CA ASN A 17 50.70 16.20 -12.16
C ASN A 17 50.11 15.64 -13.46
N GLN A 18 49.78 16.48 -14.44
CA GLN A 18 49.35 16.02 -15.76
C GLN A 18 50.53 15.78 -16.72
N GLU A 19 51.61 16.56 -16.65
CA GLU A 19 52.81 16.31 -17.46
C GLU A 19 53.58 15.06 -17.00
N LYS A 20 53.63 14.79 -15.68
CA LYS A 20 54.25 13.57 -15.15
C LYS A 20 53.46 12.29 -15.48
N LYS A 21 52.12 12.38 -15.60
CA LYS A 21 51.30 11.23 -16.04
C LYS A 21 51.46 10.94 -17.54
N CYS A 22 51.64 11.96 -18.39
CA CYS A 22 51.89 11.75 -19.82
C CYS A 22 53.30 11.18 -20.11
N CYS A 23 54.34 11.61 -19.38
CA CYS A 23 55.69 11.05 -19.54
C CYS A 23 55.82 9.60 -19.05
N VAL A 24 55.04 9.19 -18.03
CA VAL A 24 55.02 7.80 -17.54
C VAL A 24 54.22 6.89 -18.47
N LEU A 25 53.10 7.35 -19.04
CA LEU A 25 52.32 6.56 -20.01
C LEU A 25 53.09 6.34 -21.34
N ILE A 26 53.85 7.34 -21.82
CA ILE A 26 54.66 7.21 -23.05
C ILE A 26 55.88 6.29 -22.83
N ARG A 27 56.47 6.26 -21.61
CA ARG A 27 57.52 5.28 -21.25
C ARG A 27 56.94 3.87 -21.08
N PHE A 28 55.77 3.73 -20.47
CA PHE A 28 55.13 2.42 -20.27
C PHE A 28 54.66 1.81 -21.61
N VAL A 29 54.11 2.60 -22.53
CA VAL A 29 53.74 2.12 -23.87
C VAL A 29 54.97 1.81 -24.73
N LYS A 30 56.09 2.52 -24.58
CA LYS A 30 57.36 2.17 -25.25
C LYS A 30 58.01 0.90 -24.68
N ASP A 31 57.95 0.67 -23.37
CA ASP A 31 58.53 -0.53 -22.73
C ASP A 31 57.66 -1.78 -22.88
N VAL A 32 56.34 -1.65 -22.94
CA VAL A 32 55.43 -2.78 -23.25
C VAL A 32 55.51 -3.15 -24.73
N ARG A 33 55.63 -2.18 -25.65
CA ARG A 33 55.81 -2.46 -27.09
C ARG A 33 57.19 -3.02 -27.41
N ARG A 34 58.23 -2.65 -26.63
CA ARG A 34 59.58 -3.22 -26.75
C ARG A 34 59.67 -4.63 -26.15
N ASN A 35 58.97 -4.93 -25.04
CA ASN A 35 58.92 -6.29 -24.48
C ASN A 35 58.02 -7.26 -25.26
N LEU A 36 56.95 -6.79 -25.92
CA LEU A 36 56.13 -7.64 -26.79
C LEU A 36 56.83 -7.92 -28.14
N LEU A 37 57.65 -7.01 -28.67
CA LEU A 37 58.48 -7.31 -29.85
C LEU A 37 59.61 -8.31 -29.54
N TYR A 38 60.21 -8.25 -28.35
CA TYR A 38 61.31 -9.15 -27.99
C TYR A 38 60.88 -10.55 -27.54
N LYS A 39 59.63 -10.75 -27.07
CA LYS A 39 59.13 -12.08 -26.70
C LYS A 39 58.43 -12.86 -27.82
N ALA A 40 58.03 -12.19 -28.90
CA ALA A 40 57.48 -12.86 -30.09
C ALA A 40 58.56 -13.29 -31.09
N GLN A 41 59.80 -12.79 -30.98
CA GLN A 41 60.88 -13.09 -31.94
C GLN A 41 61.85 -14.22 -31.53
N ASP A 42 61.83 -14.67 -30.27
CA ASP A 42 62.82 -15.65 -29.76
C ASP A 42 62.29 -17.09 -29.62
N MET A 43 61.02 -17.36 -29.92
CA MET A 43 60.44 -18.72 -29.92
C MET A 43 60.02 -19.22 -31.31
N GLU A 44 60.18 -18.41 -32.37
CA GLU A 44 59.75 -18.77 -33.74
C GLU A 44 60.89 -18.86 -34.76
N ASN A 45 62.16 -18.72 -34.35
CA ASN A 45 63.30 -18.61 -35.27
C ASN A 45 64.36 -19.72 -35.16
N MET A 46 64.00 -20.88 -34.60
CA MET A 46 64.90 -22.04 -34.51
C MET A 46 64.56 -23.19 -35.48
N ASN A 47 63.67 -22.98 -36.46
CA ASN A 47 63.25 -24.07 -37.37
C ASN A 47 63.07 -23.69 -38.85
N LYS A 48 63.86 -22.74 -39.39
CA LYS A 48 63.96 -22.53 -40.85
C LYS A 48 65.36 -22.09 -41.26
N ARG A 49 66.27 -23.04 -41.45
CA ARG A 49 67.51 -22.85 -42.23
C ARG A 49 67.49 -23.73 -43.46
N ASP A 50 66.63 -23.38 -44.40
CA ASP A 50 66.79 -23.76 -45.81
C ASP A 50 66.76 -22.48 -46.63
N ARG A 51 67.94 -21.91 -46.90
CA ARG A 51 68.14 -20.98 -48.02
C ARG A 51 69.21 -21.58 -48.94
N PRO A 52 68.93 -21.71 -50.24
CA PRO A 52 69.88 -22.28 -51.18
C PRO A 52 71.05 -21.30 -51.36
N PHE A 53 72.26 -21.86 -51.43
CA PHE A 53 73.47 -21.13 -51.76
C PHE A 53 73.30 -20.46 -53.14
N LEU A 54 73.38 -19.12 -53.17
CA LEU A 54 73.46 -18.35 -54.41
C LEU A 54 74.88 -18.45 -54.97
N THR A 55 75.07 -19.33 -55.94
CA THR A 55 76.31 -19.46 -56.71
C THR A 55 76.35 -18.37 -57.78
N ILE A 56 77.25 -17.40 -57.64
CA ILE A 56 77.55 -16.43 -58.71
C ILE A 56 78.44 -17.15 -59.74
N GLN A 57 77.85 -17.63 -60.84
CA GLN A 57 78.61 -18.07 -62.01
C GLN A 57 78.97 -16.86 -62.88
N LYS A 58 80.27 -16.59 -63.02
CA LYS A 58 80.80 -15.77 -64.12
C LYS A 58 81.01 -16.70 -65.32
N ASN A 59 80.13 -16.61 -66.30
CA ASN A 59 80.32 -17.18 -67.63
C ASN A 59 81.23 -16.24 -68.42
N ASP A 60 82.48 -16.64 -68.64
CA ASP A 60 83.30 -16.19 -69.78
C ASP A 60 84.34 -17.26 -70.11
N SER A 61 84.34 -17.69 -71.37
CA SER A 61 85.29 -18.60 -72.04
C SER A 61 85.14 -20.12 -71.81
N SER A 62 84.02 -20.69 -72.26
CA SER A 62 83.93 -22.15 -72.50
C SER A 62 84.84 -22.63 -73.64
N ASP A 63 85.25 -21.73 -74.54
CA ASP A 63 85.99 -22.12 -75.76
C ASP A 63 87.51 -22.25 -75.54
N ASN A 64 88.03 -21.78 -74.41
CA ASN A 64 89.44 -21.97 -74.04
C ASN A 64 89.69 -23.29 -73.26
N LEU A 65 88.64 -23.90 -72.68
CA LEU A 65 88.81 -25.09 -71.83
C LEU A 65 89.14 -26.36 -72.65
N VAL A 66 88.66 -26.44 -73.90
CA VAL A 66 88.90 -27.58 -74.78
C VAL A 66 90.33 -27.59 -75.34
N PHE A 67 91.01 -26.43 -75.38
CA PHE A 67 92.42 -26.35 -75.77
C PHE A 67 93.39 -26.64 -74.60
N HIS A 68 92.94 -26.46 -73.34
CA HIS A 68 93.76 -26.66 -72.15
C HIS A 68 93.83 -28.10 -71.62
N ILE A 69 92.91 -29.00 -72.01
CA ILE A 69 92.94 -30.41 -71.57
C ILE A 69 93.89 -31.26 -72.45
N LYS A 70 94.13 -30.88 -73.72
CA LYS A 70 95.03 -31.63 -74.61
C LYS A 70 96.51 -31.39 -74.35
N ASN A 71 96.88 -30.24 -73.79
CA ASN A 71 98.25 -29.90 -73.44
C ASN A 71 98.34 -29.75 -71.93
N GLY A 72 98.78 -30.80 -71.24
CA GLY A 72 98.84 -30.90 -69.77
C GLY A 72 99.64 -29.78 -69.09
N MET A 73 99.01 -28.62 -68.92
CA MET A 73 99.51 -27.50 -68.13
C MET A 73 98.55 -27.26 -66.97
N GLY A 74 98.92 -27.77 -65.78
CA GLY A 74 98.18 -27.55 -64.55
C GLY A 74 98.14 -26.07 -64.17
N SER A 75 96.95 -25.52 -63.92
CA SER A 75 96.79 -24.12 -63.56
C SER A 75 97.29 -23.83 -62.13
N THR A 76 98.28 -22.95 -61.99
CA THR A 76 98.85 -22.45 -60.73
C THR A 76 98.01 -21.37 -60.03
N LYS A 77 96.67 -21.41 -60.13
CA LYS A 77 95.79 -20.31 -59.66
C LYS A 77 95.13 -20.50 -58.30
N TYR A 78 95.34 -21.62 -57.60
CA TYR A 78 94.85 -21.80 -56.22
C TYR A 78 96.01 -22.09 -55.28
N LYS A 79 96.24 -21.21 -54.29
CA LYS A 79 97.12 -21.53 -53.16
C LYS A 79 96.55 -22.72 -52.39
N PRO A 80 97.37 -23.66 -51.90
CA PRO A 80 96.90 -24.77 -51.06
C PRO A 80 96.09 -24.20 -49.89
N VAL A 81 94.89 -24.73 -49.65
CA VAL A 81 94.11 -24.35 -48.47
C VAL A 81 94.85 -24.87 -47.25
N ASP A 82 95.33 -23.97 -46.40
CA ASP A 82 96.00 -24.32 -45.16
C ASP A 82 94.95 -24.81 -44.15
N TYR A 83 94.71 -26.12 -44.18
CA TYR A 83 93.80 -26.80 -43.26
C TYR A 83 94.22 -26.65 -41.80
N GLN A 84 95.51 -26.44 -41.51
CA GLN A 84 95.98 -26.19 -40.15
C GLN A 84 95.55 -24.81 -39.67
N GLN A 85 95.67 -23.78 -40.53
CA GLN A 85 95.20 -22.44 -40.21
C GLN A 85 93.66 -22.39 -40.05
N LEU A 86 92.91 -23.11 -40.88
CA LEU A 86 91.45 -23.18 -40.75
C LEU A 86 91.01 -23.93 -39.48
N HIS A 87 91.70 -25.03 -39.13
CA HIS A 87 91.46 -25.75 -37.88
C HIS A 87 91.78 -24.86 -36.67
N ALA A 88 92.91 -24.14 -36.70
CA ALA A 88 93.27 -23.19 -35.65
C ALA A 88 92.24 -22.05 -35.50
N LEU A 89 91.71 -21.52 -36.62
CA LEU A 89 90.64 -20.52 -36.59
C LEU A 89 89.33 -21.07 -36.04
N THR A 90 88.97 -22.31 -36.40
CA THR A 90 87.76 -22.98 -35.91
C THR A 90 87.86 -23.27 -34.41
N GLU A 91 89.01 -23.77 -33.95
CA GLU A 91 89.30 -23.97 -32.52
C GLU A 91 89.31 -22.65 -31.75
N ALA A 92 89.90 -21.59 -32.30
CA ALA A 92 89.86 -20.26 -31.70
C ALA A 92 88.43 -19.73 -31.58
N LYS A 93 87.58 -19.94 -32.60
CA LYS A 93 86.15 -19.58 -32.55
C LYS A 93 85.36 -20.44 -31.57
N ARG A 94 85.69 -21.73 -31.44
CA ARG A 94 85.10 -22.65 -30.46
C ARG A 94 85.42 -22.21 -29.04
N LEU A 95 86.70 -21.91 -28.75
CA LEU A 95 87.15 -21.39 -27.47
C LEU A 95 86.54 -20.02 -27.15
N ALA A 96 86.45 -19.12 -28.14
CA ALA A 96 85.77 -17.83 -27.97
C ALA A 96 84.27 -17.99 -27.68
N SER A 97 83.60 -18.93 -28.34
CA SER A 97 82.19 -19.24 -28.10
C SER A 97 81.98 -19.83 -26.71
N ALA A 98 82.83 -20.76 -26.27
CA ALA A 98 82.81 -21.32 -24.93
C ALA A 98 83.07 -20.25 -23.85
N ALA A 99 83.97 -19.30 -24.11
CA ALA A 99 84.22 -18.17 -23.22
C ALA A 99 82.99 -17.23 -23.12
N ILE A 100 82.28 -17.00 -24.24
CA ILE A 100 81.03 -16.23 -24.25
C ILE A 100 79.93 -16.98 -23.48
N GLU A 101 79.77 -18.29 -23.71
CA GLU A 101 78.81 -19.12 -22.99
C GLU A 101 79.06 -19.12 -21.48
N LEU A 102 80.33 -19.21 -21.07
CA LEU A 102 80.72 -19.12 -19.66
C LEU A 102 80.40 -17.74 -19.06
N LYS A 103 80.57 -16.65 -19.81
CA LYS A 103 80.15 -15.31 -19.39
C LYS A 103 78.62 -15.21 -19.26
N ILE A 104 77.86 -15.79 -20.19
CA ILE A 104 76.40 -15.84 -20.13
C ILE A 104 75.95 -16.62 -18.88
N ARG A 105 76.50 -17.81 -18.64
CA ARG A 105 76.20 -18.62 -17.45
C ARG A 105 76.51 -17.87 -16.15
N LYS A 106 77.66 -17.18 -16.08
CA LYS A 106 78.01 -16.31 -14.94
C LYS A 106 77.01 -15.17 -14.75
N ALA A 107 76.65 -14.45 -15.83
CA ALA A 107 75.68 -13.36 -15.78
C ALA A 107 74.29 -13.83 -15.31
N VAL A 108 73.82 -14.99 -15.81
CA VAL A 108 72.57 -15.62 -15.39
C VAL A 108 72.62 -15.99 -13.90
N GLN A 109 73.73 -16.58 -13.43
CA GLN A 109 73.88 -16.92 -12.02
C GLN A 109 73.90 -15.68 -11.12
N THR A 110 74.60 -14.61 -11.51
CA THR A 110 74.59 -13.34 -10.77
C THR A 110 73.22 -12.67 -10.74
N SER A 111 72.47 -12.76 -11.84
CA SER A 111 71.08 -12.28 -11.91
C SER A 111 70.18 -13.09 -10.97
N LYS A 112 70.31 -14.42 -10.95
CA LYS A 112 69.56 -15.31 -10.05
C LYS A 112 69.85 -15.01 -8.58
N THR A 113 71.13 -14.89 -8.19
CA THR A 113 71.50 -14.57 -6.80
C THR A 113 71.09 -13.16 -6.39
N SER A 114 71.14 -12.18 -7.30
CA SER A 114 70.65 -10.83 -7.04
C SER A 114 69.13 -10.80 -6.80
N LYS A 115 68.35 -11.55 -7.60
CA LYS A 115 66.90 -11.69 -7.40
C LYS A 115 66.58 -12.33 -6.06
N GLU A 116 67.28 -13.41 -5.73
CA GLU A 116 67.13 -14.11 -4.45
C GLU A 116 67.44 -13.22 -3.25
N ARG A 117 68.55 -12.46 -3.30
CA ARG A 117 68.88 -11.47 -2.26
C ARG A 117 67.80 -10.42 -2.09
N THR A 118 67.18 -9.99 -3.19
CA THR A 118 66.09 -8.99 -3.15
C THR A 118 64.84 -9.58 -2.50
N LEU A 119 64.46 -10.82 -2.85
CA LEU A 119 63.33 -11.52 -2.25
C LEU A 119 63.53 -11.76 -0.75
N ILE A 120 64.70 -12.25 -0.34
CA ILE A 120 65.01 -12.45 1.09
C ILE A 120 64.94 -11.12 1.85
N LYS A 121 65.39 -10.01 1.26
CA LYS A 121 65.27 -8.69 1.88
C LYS A 121 63.82 -8.27 2.07
N GLN A 122 62.95 -8.56 1.09
CA GLN A 122 61.51 -8.31 1.19
C GLN A 122 60.86 -9.17 2.28
N HIS A 123 61.16 -10.46 2.35
CA HIS A 123 60.64 -11.35 3.39
C HIS A 123 61.08 -10.93 4.79
N LYS A 124 62.36 -10.56 4.96
CA LYS A 124 62.87 -10.03 6.24
C LYS A 124 62.14 -8.76 6.67
N GLN A 125 61.81 -7.88 5.73
CA GLN A 125 61.05 -6.67 6.03
C GLN A 125 59.63 -7.01 6.48
N VAL A 126 58.95 -7.93 5.79
CA VAL A 126 57.61 -8.40 6.18
C VAL A 126 57.63 -9.02 7.57
N TRP A 127 58.57 -9.92 7.85
CA TRP A 127 58.70 -10.54 9.17
C TRP A 127 59.00 -9.55 10.29
N TRP A 128 59.80 -8.52 10.01
CA TRP A 128 60.08 -7.49 10.99
C TRP A 128 58.83 -6.66 11.33
N GLN A 129 58.04 -6.29 10.29
CA GLN A 129 56.76 -5.61 10.47
C GLN A 129 55.75 -6.48 11.23
N GLU A 130 55.65 -7.76 10.86
CA GLU A 130 54.72 -8.68 11.51
C GLU A 130 55.13 -8.99 12.95
N HIS A 131 56.43 -9.12 13.24
CA HIS A 131 56.93 -9.25 14.60
C HIS A 131 56.53 -8.04 15.46
N GLN A 132 56.67 -6.82 14.91
CA GLN A 132 56.24 -5.61 15.60
C GLN A 132 54.72 -5.63 15.86
N ARG A 133 53.91 -5.94 14.84
CA ARG A 133 52.45 -6.03 14.95
C ARG A 133 52.03 -7.07 16.00
N LEU A 134 52.61 -8.27 15.97
CA LEU A 134 52.31 -9.32 16.93
C LEU A 134 52.73 -8.93 18.34
N ASN A 135 53.86 -8.24 18.49
CA ASN A 135 54.29 -7.72 19.79
C ASN A 135 53.33 -6.67 20.33
N GLU A 136 52.85 -5.75 19.49
CA GLU A 136 51.83 -4.75 19.86
C GLU A 136 50.51 -5.41 20.25
N VAL A 137 50.02 -6.38 19.46
CA VAL A 137 48.80 -7.14 19.77
C VAL A 137 48.96 -7.94 21.08
N ARG A 138 50.11 -8.58 21.29
CA ARG A 138 50.41 -9.29 22.54
C ARG A 138 50.38 -8.33 23.72
N CYS A 139 51.11 -7.22 23.67
CA CYS A 139 51.11 -6.23 24.74
C CYS A 139 49.72 -5.65 25.01
N LYS A 140 48.90 -5.45 23.97
CA LYS A 140 47.51 -5.00 24.12
C LYS A 140 46.67 -6.06 24.82
N MET A 141 46.72 -7.31 24.38
CA MET A 141 45.97 -8.41 24.99
C MET A 141 46.43 -8.66 26.44
N GLU A 142 47.73 -8.66 26.70
CA GLU A 142 48.28 -8.75 28.07
C GLU A 142 47.77 -7.62 28.95
N SER A 143 47.63 -6.41 28.41
CA SER A 143 47.06 -5.28 29.15
C SER A 143 45.56 -5.43 29.37
N GLU A 144 44.80 -5.92 28.37
CA GLU A 144 43.37 -6.22 28.50
C GLU A 144 43.10 -7.34 29.51
N ILE A 145 43.92 -8.39 29.53
CA ILE A 145 43.85 -9.47 30.53
C ILE A 145 44.19 -8.93 31.92
N LYS A 146 45.31 -8.21 32.08
CA LYS A 146 45.68 -7.60 33.36
C LYS A 146 44.61 -6.63 33.86
N PHE A 147 44.03 -5.86 32.95
CA PHE A 147 42.92 -4.97 33.25
C PHE A 147 41.69 -5.76 33.68
N PHE A 148 41.30 -6.81 32.98
CA PHE A 148 40.20 -7.69 33.38
C PHE A 148 40.42 -8.35 34.75
N LEU A 149 41.68 -8.66 35.09
CA LEU A 149 42.06 -9.19 36.40
C LEU A 149 42.19 -8.12 37.50
N THR A 150 42.22 -6.82 37.16
CA THR A 150 42.42 -5.72 38.12
C THR A 150 41.23 -4.76 38.24
N GLU A 151 40.40 -4.62 37.21
CA GLU A 151 39.21 -3.77 37.21
C GLU A 151 38.08 -4.47 37.98
N GLU A 152 37.79 -3.93 39.17
CA GLU A 152 36.70 -4.29 40.07
C GLU A 152 36.59 -5.79 40.42
N ASN A 153 37.36 -6.16 41.45
CA ASN A 153 37.16 -7.24 42.42
C ASN A 153 35.76 -7.27 43.09
N ILE A 154 34.72 -6.75 42.45
CA ILE A 154 33.37 -6.70 42.99
C ILE A 154 32.67 -8.03 42.60
N GLY A 155 33.04 -9.10 43.32
CA GLY A 155 32.12 -10.22 43.56
C GLY A 155 32.48 -11.60 42.99
N SER A 156 33.68 -11.82 42.45
CA SER A 156 34.08 -13.14 41.94
C SER A 156 35.33 -13.68 42.65
N GLU A 157 35.14 -14.60 43.62
CA GLU A 157 36.22 -15.33 44.31
C GLU A 157 37.14 -16.07 43.31
N CYS A 158 36.58 -16.58 42.21
CA CYS A 158 37.32 -17.32 41.17
C CYS A 158 38.43 -16.51 40.47
N LEU A 159 38.26 -15.20 40.29
CA LEU A 159 39.28 -14.34 39.68
C LEU A 159 40.43 -14.01 40.64
N SER A 160 40.13 -13.97 41.96
CA SER A 160 41.16 -13.81 42.99
C SER A 160 42.05 -15.05 43.07
N ASP A 161 41.46 -16.25 42.96
CA ASP A 161 42.21 -17.51 42.93
C ASP A 161 43.17 -17.58 41.73
N LEU A 162 42.76 -17.07 40.55
CA LEU A 162 43.63 -17.02 39.37
C LEU A 162 44.87 -16.11 39.56
N MET A 163 44.73 -14.99 40.27
CA MET A 163 45.86 -14.11 40.58
C MET A 163 46.82 -14.76 41.57
N ASN A 164 46.30 -15.50 42.56
CA ASN A 164 47.11 -16.29 43.47
C ASN A 164 47.87 -17.39 42.72
N PHE A 165 47.21 -18.11 41.81
CA PHE A 165 47.85 -19.11 40.95
C PHE A 165 48.92 -18.50 40.03
N GLU A 166 48.70 -17.31 39.46
CA GLU A 166 49.72 -16.62 38.65
C GLU A 166 50.98 -16.33 39.48
N GLN A 167 50.80 -15.83 40.71
CA GLN A 167 51.91 -15.54 41.60
C GLN A 167 52.65 -16.82 42.01
N GLU A 168 51.92 -17.86 42.43
CA GLU A 168 52.50 -19.17 42.78
C GLU A 168 53.29 -19.76 41.61
N LEU A 169 52.73 -19.76 40.40
CA LEU A 169 53.40 -20.22 39.18
C LEU A 169 54.65 -19.40 38.86
N SER A 170 54.63 -18.08 39.07
CA SER A 170 55.80 -17.22 38.88
C SER A 170 56.92 -17.53 39.89
N GLU A 171 56.57 -17.78 41.15
CA GLU A 171 57.52 -18.17 42.19
C GLU A 171 58.11 -19.56 41.96
N GLU A 172 57.26 -20.53 41.59
CA GLU A 172 57.67 -21.87 41.17
C GLU A 172 58.57 -21.82 39.93
N TRP A 173 58.22 -21.01 38.94
CA TRP A 173 59.02 -20.82 37.73
C TRP A 173 60.38 -20.21 38.04
N CYS A 174 60.44 -19.19 38.90
CA CYS A 174 61.70 -18.59 39.34
C CYS A 174 62.58 -19.60 40.08
N THR A 175 61.98 -20.43 40.93
CA THR A 175 62.68 -21.47 41.68
C THR A 175 63.18 -22.58 40.75
N TYR A 176 62.35 -23.01 39.81
CA TYR A 176 62.70 -23.98 38.78
C TYR A 176 63.84 -23.48 37.90
N LEU A 177 63.76 -22.24 37.43
CA LEU A 177 64.77 -21.62 36.58
C LEU A 177 66.13 -21.54 37.29
N LYS A 178 66.14 -21.14 38.57
CA LYS A 178 67.34 -21.19 39.42
C LYS A 178 67.90 -22.61 39.52
N ASN A 179 67.06 -23.59 39.86
CA ASN A 179 67.50 -24.99 40.00
C ASN A 179 68.08 -25.60 38.70
N VAL A 180 67.63 -25.17 37.53
CA VAL A 180 68.14 -25.65 36.23
C VAL A 180 69.37 -24.86 35.76
N ILE A 181 69.40 -23.55 35.99
CA ILE A 181 70.46 -22.67 35.50
C ILE A 181 71.67 -22.64 36.43
N ASP A 182 71.47 -22.64 37.75
CA ASP A 182 72.53 -22.51 38.75
C ASP A 182 73.58 -23.62 38.62
N PRO A 183 73.24 -24.91 38.43
CA PRO A 183 74.25 -25.96 38.22
C PRO A 183 75.11 -25.71 36.96
N VAL A 184 74.52 -25.15 35.90
CA VAL A 184 75.25 -24.82 34.65
C VAL A 184 76.13 -23.60 34.86
N GLN A 185 75.65 -22.58 35.58
CA GLN A 185 76.42 -21.38 35.91
C GLN A 185 77.57 -21.69 36.87
N GLN A 186 77.34 -22.52 37.89
CA GLN A 186 78.34 -23.02 38.82
C GLN A 186 79.40 -23.83 38.08
N LEU A 187 79.01 -24.79 37.23
CA LEU A 187 79.95 -25.54 36.39
C LEU A 187 80.78 -24.59 35.50
N ARG A 188 80.14 -23.58 34.90
CA ARG A 188 80.83 -22.59 34.07
C ARG A 188 81.81 -21.72 34.87
N ALA A 189 81.45 -21.33 36.10
CA ALA A 189 82.30 -20.56 36.99
C ALA A 189 83.49 -21.39 37.49
N ASP A 190 83.25 -22.64 37.89
CA ASP A 190 84.26 -23.61 38.30
C ASP A 190 85.26 -23.89 37.18
N LEU A 191 84.78 -24.15 35.96
CA LEU A 191 85.65 -24.37 34.80
C LEU A 191 86.49 -23.13 34.50
N LYS A 192 85.92 -21.92 34.60
CA LYS A 192 86.67 -20.68 34.46
C LYS A 192 87.71 -20.52 35.55
N TYR A 193 87.37 -20.75 36.82
CA TYR A 193 88.28 -20.66 37.95
C TYR A 193 89.47 -21.62 37.79
N ARG A 194 89.19 -22.89 37.48
CA ARG A 194 90.22 -23.91 37.20
C ARG A 194 91.11 -23.52 36.03
N GLN A 195 90.55 -22.94 34.96
CA GLN A 195 91.31 -22.43 33.81
C GLN A 195 92.27 -21.28 34.20
N HIS A 196 91.83 -20.34 35.04
CA HIS A 196 92.69 -19.24 35.50
C HIS A 196 93.82 -19.74 36.40
N HIS A 197 93.57 -20.72 37.27
CA HIS A 197 94.60 -21.33 38.12
C HIS A 197 95.66 -22.12 37.34
N ILE A 198 95.27 -22.82 36.27
CA ILE A 198 96.20 -23.49 35.34
C ILE A 198 97.11 -22.46 34.64
N SER A 199 96.58 -21.27 34.33
CA SER A 199 97.35 -20.21 33.69
C SER A 199 98.31 -19.47 34.62
N GLN A 200 98.13 -19.54 35.94
CA GLN A 200 98.93 -18.81 36.94
C GLN A 200 100.02 -19.67 37.62
N HIS A 201 99.88 -20.99 37.69
CA HIS A 201 100.90 -21.90 38.25
C HIS A 201 101.53 -22.76 37.16
N SER A 202 102.59 -22.26 36.53
CA SER A 202 103.37 -23.01 35.53
C SER A 202 104.32 -24.05 36.15
N HIS A 203 104.54 -24.06 37.47
CA HIS A 203 105.53 -24.93 38.13
C HIS A 203 105.05 -25.49 39.48
N SER A 204 104.10 -26.43 39.46
CA SER A 204 104.05 -27.52 40.44
C SER A 204 103.23 -28.68 39.88
N HIS A 205 103.77 -29.90 40.00
CA HIS A 205 103.14 -31.15 39.57
C HIS A 205 101.95 -31.50 40.47
N THR A 206 100.85 -30.76 40.36
CA THR A 206 99.55 -31.25 40.81
C THR A 206 98.90 -31.90 39.60
N GLU A 207 98.70 -33.22 39.65
CA GLU A 207 97.94 -33.96 38.63
C GLU A 207 96.59 -33.26 38.41
N PHE A 208 96.47 -32.57 37.29
CA PHE A 208 95.21 -31.98 36.89
C PHE A 208 94.25 -33.13 36.60
N ASN A 209 93.27 -33.33 37.48
CA ASN A 209 92.35 -34.46 37.40
C ASN A 209 91.28 -34.19 36.32
N SER A 210 91.71 -34.20 35.05
CA SER A 210 90.87 -33.97 33.88
C SER A 210 89.72 -34.97 33.78
N VAL A 211 89.90 -36.17 34.34
CA VAL A 211 88.88 -37.22 34.40
C VAL A 211 87.71 -36.78 35.28
N LYS A 212 87.97 -36.28 36.50
CA LYS A 212 86.92 -35.75 37.40
C LYS A 212 86.17 -34.55 36.80
N VAL A 213 86.86 -33.67 36.09
CA VAL A 213 86.22 -32.52 35.40
C VAL A 213 85.26 -32.99 34.30
N LEU A 214 85.66 -34.00 33.52
CA LEU A 214 84.80 -34.58 32.48
C LEU A 214 83.59 -35.30 33.09
N GLU A 215 83.77 -35.99 34.21
CA GLU A 215 82.68 -36.63 34.97
C GLU A 215 81.67 -35.59 35.49
N GLU A 216 82.12 -34.46 36.04
CA GLU A 216 81.25 -33.35 36.48
C GLU A 216 80.47 -32.73 35.31
N VAL A 217 81.12 -32.51 34.16
CA VAL A 217 80.45 -32.00 32.95
C VAL A 217 79.42 -32.99 32.42
N ASP A 218 79.76 -34.28 32.38
CA ASP A 218 78.86 -35.34 31.92
C ASP A 218 77.67 -35.52 32.87
N PHE A 219 77.90 -35.37 34.18
CA PHE A 219 76.85 -35.38 35.20
C PHE A 219 75.84 -34.23 35.00
N VAL A 220 76.29 -32.99 34.85
CA VAL A 220 75.39 -31.84 34.59
C VAL A 220 74.67 -31.98 33.25
N LYS A 221 75.34 -32.52 32.21
CA LYS A 221 74.69 -32.83 30.93
C LYS A 221 73.59 -33.88 31.08
N LYS A 222 73.83 -34.95 31.83
CA LYS A 222 72.84 -35.99 32.13
C LYS A 222 71.66 -35.42 32.92
N GLN A 223 71.91 -34.56 33.92
CA GLN A 223 70.86 -33.86 34.65
C GLN A 223 70.02 -32.99 33.73
N LEU A 224 70.64 -32.15 32.88
CA LEU A 224 69.91 -31.30 31.95
C LEU A 224 69.09 -32.12 30.94
N LYS A 225 69.66 -33.22 30.43
CA LYS A 225 68.95 -34.14 29.53
C LYS A 225 67.72 -34.75 30.21
N ALA A 226 67.86 -35.23 31.45
CA ALA A 226 66.74 -35.78 32.21
C ALA A 226 65.65 -34.73 32.49
N VAL A 227 66.05 -33.48 32.75
CA VAL A 227 65.10 -32.36 32.89
C VAL A 227 64.37 -32.07 31.57
N CYS A 228 65.08 -32.02 30.44
CA CYS A 228 64.46 -31.84 29.12
C CYS A 228 63.49 -32.97 28.77
N GLU A 229 63.86 -34.22 29.05
CA GLU A 229 62.98 -35.38 28.84
C GLU A 229 61.72 -35.29 29.72
N ARG A 230 61.87 -34.94 31.00
CA ARG A 230 60.71 -34.72 31.89
C ARG A 230 59.80 -33.60 31.37
N LEU A 231 60.36 -32.46 30.97
CA LEU A 231 59.59 -31.36 30.39
C LEU A 231 58.85 -31.77 29.12
N SER A 232 59.48 -32.56 28.25
CA SER A 232 58.83 -33.04 27.03
C SER A 232 57.62 -33.95 27.33
N LEU A 233 57.71 -34.77 28.38
CA LEU A 233 56.60 -35.61 28.84
C LEU A 233 55.48 -34.78 29.48
N GLU A 234 55.83 -33.78 30.29
CA GLU A 234 54.87 -32.84 30.88
C GLU A 234 54.14 -32.04 29.79
N GLN A 235 54.89 -31.52 28.80
CA GLN A 235 54.33 -30.84 27.64
C GLN A 235 53.33 -31.74 26.91
N GLN A 236 53.73 -32.96 26.56
CA GLN A 236 52.86 -33.91 25.86
C GLN A 236 51.59 -34.23 26.68
N LYS A 237 51.72 -34.37 28.01
CA LYS A 237 50.58 -34.61 28.90
C LYS A 237 49.62 -33.41 28.90
N ILE A 238 50.14 -32.19 28.94
CA ILE A 238 49.33 -30.97 28.90
C ILE A 238 48.66 -30.81 27.54
N GLU A 239 49.38 -31.04 26.44
CA GLU A 239 48.84 -30.99 25.07
C GLU A 239 47.70 -32.00 24.88
N ASN A 240 47.84 -33.22 25.40
CA ASN A 240 46.79 -34.23 25.40
C ASN A 240 45.57 -33.78 26.22
N ASN A 241 45.80 -33.26 27.44
CA ASN A 241 44.71 -32.74 28.28
C ASN A 241 43.98 -31.58 27.59
N LEU A 242 44.71 -30.64 26.98
CA LEU A 242 44.13 -29.52 26.24
C LEU A 242 43.34 -29.99 25.03
N SER A 243 43.83 -30.99 24.30
CA SER A 243 43.12 -31.58 23.16
C SER A 243 41.80 -32.23 23.60
N ASP A 244 41.81 -32.98 24.71
CA ASP A 244 40.59 -33.55 25.30
C ASP A 244 39.59 -32.47 25.73
N TRP A 245 40.08 -31.37 26.31
CA TRP A 245 39.24 -30.22 26.68
C TRP A 245 38.66 -29.51 25.45
N ILE A 246 39.45 -29.29 24.40
CA ILE A 246 39.00 -28.70 23.15
C ILE A 246 37.89 -29.55 22.53
N MET A 247 38.03 -30.88 22.54
CA MET A 247 36.99 -31.78 22.05
C MET A 247 35.70 -31.65 22.87
N LYS A 248 35.80 -31.65 24.21
CA LYS A 248 34.64 -31.43 25.10
C LYS A 248 33.93 -30.09 24.87
N ILE A 249 34.69 -29.02 24.64
CA ILE A 249 34.14 -27.68 24.35
C ILE A 249 33.45 -27.64 22.99
N LEU A 250 34.04 -28.27 21.97
CA LEU A 250 33.45 -28.36 20.64
C LEU A 250 32.15 -29.18 20.64
N ASP A 251 32.13 -30.30 21.35
CA ASP A 251 30.95 -31.15 21.51
C ASP A 251 29.80 -30.38 22.17
N HIS A 252 30.06 -29.68 23.28
CA HIS A 252 29.07 -28.82 23.94
C HIS A 252 28.55 -27.69 23.01
N SER A 253 29.42 -27.11 22.18
CA SER A 253 29.02 -26.06 21.23
C SER A 253 28.18 -26.58 20.06
N SER A 254 28.26 -27.87 19.74
CA SER A 254 27.53 -28.49 18.65
C SER A 254 26.10 -28.86 19.07
N GLU A 255 25.95 -29.46 20.26
CA GLU A 255 24.66 -29.84 20.83
C GLU A 255 23.79 -28.61 21.10
N ASP A 256 24.36 -27.55 21.69
CA ASP A 256 23.64 -26.28 21.92
C ASP A 256 23.18 -25.62 20.61
N ARG A 257 23.97 -25.70 19.53
CA ARG A 257 23.61 -25.10 18.23
C ARG A 257 22.45 -25.82 17.54
N SER A 258 22.37 -27.15 17.66
CA SER A 258 21.23 -27.92 17.17
C SER A 258 19.97 -27.66 17.99
N ASN A 259 20.10 -27.53 19.32
CA ASN A 259 18.97 -27.31 20.22
C ASN A 259 18.38 -25.90 20.06
N LEU A 260 19.23 -24.87 19.93
CA LEU A 260 18.82 -23.47 19.71
C LEU A 260 17.95 -23.27 18.46
N LEU A 261 18.13 -24.09 17.42
CA LEU A 261 17.35 -24.00 16.19
C LEU A 261 15.96 -24.63 16.34
N SER A 262 15.77 -25.61 17.24
CA SER A 262 14.52 -26.36 17.37
C SER A 262 13.62 -25.89 18.52
N GLU A 263 14.14 -25.05 19.43
CA GLU A 263 13.36 -24.61 20.58
C GLU A 263 12.20 -23.69 20.18
N LEU A 264 10.99 -24.10 20.59
CA LEU A 264 9.80 -23.30 20.45
C LEU A 264 9.96 -22.01 21.29
N PRO A 265 9.76 -20.82 20.69
CA PRO A 265 9.80 -19.58 21.43
C PRO A 265 8.81 -19.60 22.59
N THR A 266 9.29 -19.37 23.81
CA THR A 266 8.48 -19.36 25.03
C THR A 266 7.31 -18.38 24.90
N GLU A 267 7.51 -17.28 24.19
CA GLU A 267 6.53 -16.25 23.90
C GLU A 267 5.31 -16.78 23.13
N LEU A 268 5.50 -17.74 22.21
CA LEU A 268 4.42 -18.37 21.44
C LEU A 268 3.72 -19.49 22.24
N GLY A 269 4.43 -20.10 23.18
CA GLY A 269 3.88 -21.10 24.08
C GLY A 269 2.89 -20.50 25.08
N THR A 270 3.30 -19.40 25.73
CA THR A 270 2.57 -18.78 26.86
C THR A 270 1.34 -17.97 26.46
N LEU A 271 1.24 -17.49 25.21
CA LEU A 271 0.09 -16.73 24.75
C LEU A 271 -1.16 -17.63 24.62
N GLU A 272 -2.16 -17.36 25.43
CA GLU A 272 -3.50 -17.93 25.28
C GLU A 272 -4.21 -17.26 24.11
N CYS A 273 -4.74 -18.06 23.18
CA CYS A 273 -5.47 -17.58 22.01
C CYS A 273 -6.87 -18.22 22.00
N PRO A 274 -7.94 -17.43 21.86
CA PRO A 274 -9.31 -17.94 21.80
C PRO A 274 -9.60 -18.73 20.51
N TYR A 275 -8.70 -18.67 19.51
CA TYR A 275 -8.80 -19.41 18.25
C TYR A 275 -7.65 -20.44 18.12
N PRO A 276 -7.88 -21.71 18.49
CA PRO A 276 -6.85 -22.76 18.45
C PRO A 276 -6.28 -23.03 17.05
N ASP A 277 -7.11 -22.91 16.01
CA ASP A 277 -6.70 -23.12 14.62
C ASP A 277 -5.69 -22.07 14.15
N LEU A 278 -5.85 -20.82 14.60
CA LEU A 278 -4.90 -19.76 14.31
C LEU A 278 -3.56 -20.02 15.01
N LYS A 279 -3.59 -20.44 16.28
CA LYS A 279 -2.38 -20.78 17.04
C LYS A 279 -1.63 -21.94 16.40
N SER A 280 -2.32 -23.01 16.04
CA SER A 280 -1.71 -24.17 15.38
C SER A 280 -1.16 -23.83 13.98
N SER A 281 -1.86 -22.99 13.21
CA SER A 281 -1.38 -22.49 11.92
C SER A 281 -0.08 -21.70 12.06
N ILE A 282 0.02 -20.80 13.03
CA ILE A 282 1.24 -20.01 13.29
C ILE A 282 2.40 -20.92 13.70
N LEU A 283 2.16 -21.92 14.56
CA LEU A 283 3.18 -22.89 14.96
C LEU A 283 3.67 -23.73 13.78
N ASN A 284 2.76 -24.20 12.92
CA ASN A 284 3.12 -24.95 11.72
C ASN A 284 3.96 -24.10 10.74
N GLU A 285 3.62 -22.84 10.56
CA GLU A 285 4.43 -21.91 9.75
C GLU A 285 5.80 -21.65 10.38
N PHE A 286 5.91 -21.61 11.71
CA PHE A 286 7.19 -21.53 12.41
C PHE A 286 8.04 -22.78 12.16
N TYR A 287 7.47 -23.99 12.26
CA TYR A 287 8.20 -25.23 12.01
C TYR A 287 8.72 -25.32 10.56
N LYS A 288 7.86 -25.01 9.56
CA LYS A 288 8.27 -24.96 8.16
C LYS A 288 9.37 -23.92 7.92
N PHE A 289 9.24 -22.75 8.55
CA PHE A 289 10.24 -21.70 8.49
C PHE A 289 11.59 -22.20 9.01
N THR A 290 11.61 -22.80 10.20
CA THR A 290 12.82 -23.33 10.83
C THR A 290 13.45 -24.47 10.03
N GLU A 291 12.65 -25.42 9.55
CA GLU A 291 13.10 -26.54 8.72
C GLU A 291 13.84 -26.05 7.47
N LYS A 292 13.33 -25.01 6.81
CA LYS A 292 13.98 -24.41 5.63
C LYS A 292 15.37 -23.86 5.93
N TYR A 293 15.60 -23.26 7.11
CA TYR A 293 16.94 -22.80 7.50
C TYR A 293 17.83 -23.96 7.89
N GLN A 294 17.29 -24.98 8.56
CA GLN A 294 18.02 -26.17 8.97
C GLN A 294 18.54 -26.96 7.77
N GLN A 295 17.70 -27.19 6.76
CA GLN A 295 18.11 -27.84 5.50
C GLN A 295 19.22 -27.05 4.80
N ARG A 296 19.08 -25.71 4.70
CA ARG A 296 20.13 -24.87 4.10
C ARG A 296 21.44 -24.87 4.89
N LEU A 297 21.37 -24.94 6.22
CA LEU A 297 22.55 -25.06 7.07
C LEU A 297 23.25 -26.41 6.84
N GLN A 298 22.48 -27.50 6.77
CA GLN A 298 23.01 -28.82 6.43
C GLN A 298 23.66 -28.84 5.04
N ASP A 299 23.05 -28.20 4.04
CA ASP A 299 23.65 -28.08 2.71
C ASP A 299 25.01 -27.37 2.75
N PHE A 300 25.12 -26.29 3.54
CA PHE A 300 26.40 -25.59 3.72
C PHE A 300 27.41 -26.41 4.52
N ASP A 301 26.97 -27.17 5.53
CA ASP A 301 27.83 -28.06 6.30
C ASP A 301 28.40 -29.19 5.41
N LEU A 302 27.57 -29.80 4.57
CA LEU A 302 28.00 -30.78 3.56
C LEU A 302 28.95 -30.17 2.53
N GLN A 303 28.68 -28.95 2.06
CA GLN A 303 29.59 -28.23 1.15
C GLN A 303 30.94 -27.95 1.81
N LEU A 304 30.96 -27.53 3.07
CA LEU A 304 32.19 -27.27 3.81
C LEU A 304 32.99 -28.55 4.02
N GLU A 305 32.33 -29.66 4.33
CA GLU A 305 32.98 -30.96 4.48
C GLU A 305 33.56 -31.46 3.15
N ASP A 306 32.82 -31.33 2.03
CA ASP A 306 33.32 -31.69 0.71
C ASP A 306 34.53 -30.85 0.27
N ILE A 307 34.53 -29.54 0.56
CA ILE A 307 35.69 -28.67 0.32
C ILE A 307 36.87 -29.09 1.22
N TYR A 308 36.61 -29.39 2.49
CA TYR A 308 37.64 -29.82 3.44
C TYR A 308 38.29 -31.14 3.00
N ARG A 309 37.50 -32.13 2.54
CA ARG A 309 38.01 -33.40 2.01
C ARG A 309 38.92 -33.24 0.79
N LYS A 310 38.78 -32.13 0.05
CA LYS A 310 39.66 -31.80 -1.09
C LYS A 310 41.00 -31.20 -0.65
N PHE A 311 41.15 -30.80 0.61
CA PHE A 311 42.44 -30.40 1.16
C PHE A 311 43.36 -31.63 1.25
N GLN A 312 44.48 -31.58 0.53
CA GLN A 312 45.52 -32.62 0.53
C GLN A 312 46.71 -32.25 1.45
N LEU A 313 46.57 -31.17 2.22
CA LEU A 313 47.53 -30.77 3.25
C LEU A 313 47.07 -31.35 4.60
N ASN A 314 48.02 -31.83 5.39
CA ASN A 314 47.75 -32.21 6.78
C ASN A 314 47.33 -30.97 7.58
N ASP A 315 46.69 -31.14 8.74
CA ASP A 315 46.23 -30.03 9.56
C ASP A 315 47.38 -29.09 9.98
N GLU A 316 48.56 -29.64 10.29
CA GLU A 316 49.78 -28.87 10.56
C GLU A 316 50.24 -28.06 9.34
N ASP A 317 50.25 -28.68 8.16
CA ASP A 317 50.63 -28.00 6.92
C ASP A 317 49.63 -26.90 6.54
N HIS A 318 48.33 -27.14 6.79
CA HIS A 318 47.28 -26.16 6.58
C HIS A 318 47.44 -24.98 7.56
N TRP A 319 47.79 -25.25 8.81
CA TRP A 319 48.11 -24.21 9.79
C TRP A 319 49.32 -23.38 9.36
N ILE A 320 50.41 -24.02 8.91
CA ILE A 320 51.58 -23.32 8.37
C ILE A 320 51.18 -22.47 7.17
N TYR A 321 50.34 -23.00 6.28
CA TYR A 321 49.84 -22.28 5.11
C TYR A 321 49.09 -21.00 5.52
N GLN A 322 48.16 -21.12 6.46
CA GLN A 322 47.36 -20.01 6.96
C GLN A 322 48.22 -18.99 7.73
N ALA A 323 49.11 -19.44 8.60
CA ALA A 323 50.03 -18.58 9.34
C ALA A 323 50.93 -17.77 8.39
N VAL A 324 51.43 -18.38 7.32
CA VAL A 324 52.22 -17.67 6.31
C VAL A 324 51.35 -16.66 5.53
N LEU A 325 50.07 -16.91 5.27
CA LEU A 325 49.21 -15.90 4.64
C LEU A 325 48.97 -14.69 5.55
N ASP A 326 48.79 -14.94 6.85
CA ASP A 326 48.48 -13.91 7.84
C ASP A 326 49.69 -13.02 8.15
N GLN A 327 50.92 -13.56 8.06
CA GLN A 327 52.15 -12.79 8.19
C GLN A 327 52.34 -11.70 7.11
N TYR A 328 51.66 -11.82 5.96
CA TYR A 328 51.84 -10.92 4.81
C TYR A 328 50.66 -9.96 4.73
N PRO A 329 50.86 -8.65 4.97
CA PRO A 329 49.77 -7.66 4.98
C PRO A 329 49.06 -7.53 3.62
N GLY A 330 47.77 -7.18 3.65
CA GLY A 330 46.94 -6.94 2.46
C GLY A 330 47.46 -5.81 1.55
N ASP A 331 48.04 -4.77 2.14
CA ASP A 331 48.50 -3.56 1.44
C ASP A 331 49.84 -3.74 0.70
N LEU A 332 50.48 -4.92 0.84
CA LEU A 332 51.78 -5.20 0.28
C LEU A 332 51.70 -5.39 -1.25
N CYS A 333 52.43 -4.57 -2.01
CA CYS A 333 52.52 -4.71 -3.46
C CYS A 333 53.11 -6.08 -3.81
N GLY A 334 52.38 -6.88 -4.60
CA GLY A 334 52.83 -8.22 -4.99
C GLY A 334 52.75 -9.26 -3.86
N ARG A 335 51.94 -9.01 -2.80
CA ARG A 335 51.65 -9.93 -1.68
C ARG A 335 51.59 -11.39 -2.10
N ARG A 336 50.76 -11.68 -3.12
CA ARG A 336 50.57 -13.03 -3.68
C ARG A 336 51.83 -13.69 -4.18
N THR A 337 52.73 -12.94 -4.79
CA THR A 337 54.00 -13.49 -5.27
C THR A 337 54.92 -13.83 -4.10
N LEU A 338 54.91 -13.01 -3.04
CA LEU A 338 55.78 -13.15 -1.88
C LEU A 338 55.37 -14.30 -0.95
N TYR A 339 54.09 -14.40 -0.56
CA TYR A 339 53.69 -15.54 0.27
C TYR A 339 53.77 -16.85 -0.50
N LEU A 340 53.47 -16.89 -1.82
CA LEU A 340 53.65 -18.11 -2.61
C LEU A 340 55.13 -18.50 -2.69
N ASP A 341 56.04 -17.54 -2.81
CA ASP A 341 57.49 -17.82 -2.72
C ASP A 341 57.87 -18.40 -1.36
N MET A 342 57.34 -17.85 -0.26
CA MET A 342 57.58 -18.40 1.08
C MET A 342 56.99 -19.79 1.27
N LEU A 343 55.75 -20.02 0.84
CA LEU A 343 55.11 -21.33 0.92
C LEU A 343 55.89 -22.36 0.11
N GLN A 344 56.45 -22.00 -1.04
CA GLN A 344 57.35 -22.89 -1.79
C GLN A 344 58.65 -23.21 -1.04
N ARG A 345 59.12 -22.33 -0.14
CA ARG A 345 60.29 -22.58 0.71
C ARG A 345 59.95 -23.48 1.90
N TYR A 346 58.76 -23.31 2.49
CA TYR A 346 58.25 -24.20 3.56
C TYR A 346 57.85 -25.58 3.04
N PHE A 347 57.38 -25.67 1.79
CA PHE A 347 56.97 -26.92 1.16
C PHE A 347 57.81 -27.22 -0.10
N PRO A 348 59.11 -27.60 0.03
CA PRO A 348 59.97 -27.90 -1.12
C PRO A 348 59.45 -29.04 -2.01
N HIS A 349 58.67 -29.95 -1.42
CA HIS A 349 58.10 -31.13 -2.10
C HIS A 349 56.80 -30.84 -2.86
N LYS A 350 56.19 -29.67 -2.67
CA LYS A 350 54.90 -29.32 -3.28
C LYS A 350 55.13 -28.35 -4.45
N SER A 351 54.40 -28.56 -5.54
CA SER A 351 54.51 -27.69 -6.71
C SER A 351 53.83 -26.34 -6.46
N ARG A 352 54.29 -25.29 -7.15
CA ARG A 352 53.60 -23.98 -7.11
C ARG A 352 52.14 -24.07 -7.53
N HIS A 353 51.85 -24.92 -8.52
CA HIS A 353 50.50 -25.11 -9.02
C HIS A 353 49.58 -25.67 -7.94
N TYR A 354 50.06 -26.67 -7.18
CA TYR A 354 49.34 -27.24 -6.05
C TYR A 354 48.99 -26.19 -4.99
N LEU A 355 49.93 -25.31 -4.62
CA LEU A 355 49.68 -24.24 -3.64
C LEU A 355 48.62 -23.23 -4.10
N VAL A 356 48.55 -22.98 -5.41
CA VAL A 356 47.54 -22.11 -6.03
C VAL A 356 46.17 -22.80 -6.12
N GLU A 357 46.12 -24.11 -6.37
CA GLU A 357 44.85 -24.85 -6.28
C GLU A 357 44.33 -24.89 -4.84
N HIS A 358 45.22 -25.11 -3.86
CA HIS A 358 44.86 -25.03 -2.44
C HIS A 358 44.31 -23.66 -2.05
N GLU A 359 44.90 -22.56 -2.56
CA GLU A 359 44.39 -21.19 -2.37
C GLU A 359 42.92 -21.07 -2.80
N LYS A 360 42.55 -21.64 -3.96
CA LYS A 360 41.16 -21.62 -4.44
C LYS A 360 40.22 -22.38 -3.51
N TYR A 361 40.64 -23.54 -3.00
CA TYR A 361 39.82 -24.29 -2.05
C TYR A 361 39.69 -23.53 -0.72
N CYS A 362 40.75 -22.87 -0.24
CA CYS A 362 40.67 -21.99 0.94
C CYS A 362 39.69 -20.82 0.71
N ASP A 363 39.69 -20.21 -0.47
CA ASP A 363 38.75 -19.13 -0.81
C ASP A 363 37.31 -19.64 -0.87
N GLN A 364 37.08 -20.80 -1.49
CA GLN A 364 35.77 -21.46 -1.52
C GLN A 364 35.28 -21.81 -0.12
N TYR A 365 36.16 -22.37 0.71
CA TYR A 365 35.86 -22.72 2.10
C TYR A 365 35.50 -21.47 2.92
N ARG A 366 36.32 -20.42 2.83
CA ARG A 366 36.05 -19.13 3.50
C ARG A 366 34.73 -18.53 3.06
N PHE A 367 34.45 -18.55 1.76
CA PHE A 367 33.19 -18.07 1.22
C PHE A 367 31.98 -18.88 1.74
N ALA A 368 32.03 -20.22 1.66
CA ALA A 368 30.96 -21.08 2.16
C ALA A 368 30.73 -20.89 3.68
N ARG A 369 31.82 -20.78 4.45
CA ARG A 369 31.77 -20.52 5.90
C ARG A 369 31.14 -19.16 6.20
N GLU A 370 31.45 -18.14 5.40
CA GLU A 370 30.84 -16.82 5.53
C GLU A 370 29.35 -16.85 5.17
N GLN A 371 28.96 -17.54 4.09
CA GLN A 371 27.55 -17.72 3.73
C GLN A 371 26.78 -18.43 4.84
N ARG A 372 27.36 -19.46 5.46
CA ARG A 372 26.80 -20.13 6.63
C ARG A 372 26.62 -19.17 7.81
N ARG A 373 27.64 -18.34 8.11
CA ARG A 373 27.56 -17.33 9.17
C ARG A 373 26.44 -16.32 8.92
N ILE A 374 26.34 -15.81 7.69
CA ILE A 374 25.27 -14.90 7.27
C ILE A 374 23.90 -15.58 7.40
N LEU A 375 23.78 -16.86 7.03
CA LEU A 375 22.55 -17.62 7.16
C LEU A 375 22.09 -17.71 8.62
N ILE A 376 23.01 -18.03 9.55
CA ILE A 376 22.71 -18.07 11.00
C ILE A 376 22.26 -16.70 11.49
N ALA A 377 22.99 -15.63 11.16
CA ALA A 377 22.63 -14.28 11.55
C ALA A 377 21.25 -13.87 11.00
N SER A 378 20.96 -14.24 9.74
CA SER A 378 19.68 -14.00 9.10
C SER A 378 18.54 -14.79 9.75
N TRP A 379 18.78 -16.03 10.17
CA TRP A 379 17.83 -16.83 10.92
C TRP A 379 17.50 -16.16 12.26
N SER A 380 18.50 -15.75 13.03
CA SER A 380 18.27 -15.08 14.31
C SER A 380 17.45 -13.80 14.16
N LYS A 381 17.70 -13.01 13.11
CA LYS A 381 16.90 -11.82 12.79
C LYS A 381 15.47 -12.19 12.40
N ASN A 382 15.31 -13.07 11.42
CA ASN A 382 14.00 -13.44 10.88
C ASN A 382 13.15 -14.18 11.90
N ARG A 383 13.76 -14.95 12.82
CA ARG A 383 13.09 -15.58 13.97
C ARG A 383 12.47 -14.51 14.87
N ARG A 384 13.22 -13.47 15.25
CA ARG A 384 12.68 -12.36 16.05
C ARG A 384 11.53 -11.66 15.33
N ASP A 385 11.69 -11.36 14.05
CA ASP A 385 10.66 -10.69 13.25
C ASP A 385 9.39 -11.56 13.11
N PHE A 386 9.55 -12.88 12.95
CA PHE A 386 8.45 -13.83 12.92
C PHE A 386 7.71 -13.86 14.26
N ILE A 387 8.45 -14.01 15.37
CA ILE A 387 7.86 -14.04 16.72
C ILE A 387 7.08 -12.76 16.98
N GLN A 388 7.64 -11.58 16.67
CA GLN A 388 6.95 -10.30 16.84
C GLN A 388 5.65 -10.23 16.05
N LYS A 389 5.65 -10.66 14.77
CA LYS A 389 4.43 -10.70 13.94
C LYS A 389 3.40 -11.69 14.45
N ALA A 390 3.85 -12.86 14.88
CA ALA A 390 2.98 -13.91 15.42
C ALA A 390 2.33 -13.46 16.73
N VAL A 391 3.10 -12.88 17.66
CA VAL A 391 2.59 -12.30 18.91
C VAL A 391 1.58 -11.20 18.63
N LEU A 392 1.88 -10.28 17.69
CA LEU A 392 0.95 -9.22 17.30
C LEU A 392 -0.36 -9.78 16.74
N THR A 393 -0.28 -10.76 15.84
CA THR A 393 -1.47 -11.40 15.23
C THR A 393 -2.33 -12.10 16.28
N LEU A 394 -1.70 -12.78 17.25
CA LEU A 394 -2.41 -13.43 18.35
C LEU A 394 -3.06 -12.39 19.27
N ALA A 395 -2.35 -11.30 19.60
CA ALA A 395 -2.89 -10.21 20.42
C ALA A 395 -4.09 -9.53 19.74
N ASP A 396 -4.00 -9.26 18.43
CA ASP A 396 -5.10 -8.69 17.64
C ASP A 396 -6.32 -9.62 17.62
N ALA A 397 -6.10 -10.94 17.49
CA ALA A 397 -7.16 -11.93 17.54
C ALA A 397 -7.82 -12.00 18.93
N CYS A 398 -7.04 -11.92 20.02
CA CYS A 398 -7.57 -11.82 21.38
C CYS A 398 -8.42 -10.56 21.57
N ALA A 399 -7.92 -9.40 21.13
CA ALA A 399 -8.65 -8.13 21.21
C ALA A 399 -9.96 -8.16 20.38
N ALA A 400 -9.94 -8.75 19.20
CA ALA A 400 -11.13 -8.94 18.37
C ALA A 400 -12.17 -9.83 19.06
N HIS A 401 -11.72 -10.93 19.68
CA HIS A 401 -12.60 -11.83 20.43
C HIS A 401 -13.21 -11.14 21.67
N GLU A 402 -12.42 -10.38 22.41
CA GLU A 402 -12.92 -9.59 23.55
C GLU A 402 -13.97 -8.58 23.09
N MET A 403 -13.71 -7.86 22.00
CA MET A 403 -14.68 -6.91 21.43
C MET A 403 -15.97 -7.62 20.99
N GLU A 404 -15.87 -8.77 20.31
CA GLU A 404 -17.04 -9.58 19.94
C GLU A 404 -17.83 -10.05 21.18
N SER A 405 -17.13 -10.48 22.23
CA SER A 405 -17.74 -10.86 23.51
C SER A 405 -18.47 -9.70 24.18
N THR A 406 -17.91 -8.48 24.16
CA THR A 406 -18.60 -7.28 24.67
C THR A 406 -19.84 -6.94 23.86
N LEU A 407 -19.75 -6.97 22.53
CA LEU A 407 -20.90 -6.73 21.64
C LEU A 407 -22.00 -7.78 21.83
N ALA A 408 -21.64 -9.05 22.01
CA ALA A 408 -22.60 -10.11 22.30
C ALA A 408 -23.31 -9.87 23.64
N LYS A 409 -22.58 -9.46 24.68
CA LYS A 409 -23.16 -9.08 25.98
C LYS A 409 -24.11 -7.89 25.84
N ASP A 410 -23.75 -6.87 25.07
CA ASP A 410 -24.60 -5.68 24.88
C ASP A 410 -25.83 -5.97 24.04
N ARG A 411 -25.72 -6.80 22.99
CA ARG A 411 -26.88 -7.31 22.24
C ARG A 411 -27.84 -8.06 23.16
N LYS A 412 -27.33 -8.89 24.07
CA LYS A 412 -28.15 -9.61 25.06
C LYS A 412 -28.89 -8.63 25.99
N LYS A 413 -28.19 -7.64 26.55
CA LYS A 413 -28.82 -6.59 27.38
C LYS A 413 -29.88 -5.80 26.61
N GLN A 414 -29.63 -5.47 25.35
CA GLN A 414 -30.59 -4.77 24.50
C GLN A 414 -31.83 -5.62 24.24
N GLN A 415 -31.67 -6.92 24.00
CA GLN A 415 -32.80 -7.84 23.86
C GLN A 415 -33.63 -7.93 25.15
N GLU A 416 -32.98 -8.02 26.31
CA GLU A 416 -33.64 -8.01 27.62
C GLU A 416 -34.43 -6.70 27.83
N LEU A 417 -33.82 -5.54 27.56
CA LEU A 417 -34.50 -4.24 27.64
C LEU A 417 -35.70 -4.14 26.69
N CYS A 418 -35.57 -4.62 25.45
CA CYS A 418 -36.67 -4.64 24.49
C CYS A 418 -37.82 -5.55 24.97
N ALA A 419 -37.50 -6.69 25.58
CA ALA A 419 -38.50 -7.58 26.16
C ALA A 419 -39.26 -6.90 27.33
N ASP A 420 -38.54 -6.23 28.22
CA ASP A 420 -39.12 -5.48 29.34
C ASP A 420 -40.03 -4.34 28.87
N LEU A 421 -39.56 -3.56 27.88
CA LEU A 421 -40.35 -2.48 27.29
C LEU A 421 -41.60 -3.02 26.60
N LYS A 422 -41.49 -4.15 25.88
CA LYS A 422 -42.64 -4.81 25.26
C LYS A 422 -43.66 -5.26 26.31
N ALA A 423 -43.21 -5.82 27.44
CA ALA A 423 -44.08 -6.19 28.54
C ALA A 423 -44.81 -4.98 29.14
N LYS A 424 -44.11 -3.87 29.37
CA LYS A 424 -44.71 -2.60 29.84
C LYS A 424 -45.74 -2.04 28.85
N VAL A 425 -45.43 -2.06 27.55
CA VAL A 425 -46.36 -1.62 26.50
C VAL A 425 -47.60 -2.51 26.47
N LEU A 426 -47.44 -3.83 26.63
CA LEU A 426 -48.57 -4.75 26.69
C LEU A 426 -49.46 -4.46 27.92
N GLN A 427 -48.87 -4.25 29.09
CA GLN A 427 -49.59 -3.83 30.31
C GLN A 427 -50.32 -2.49 30.10
N TRP A 428 -49.67 -1.51 29.49
CA TRP A 428 -50.31 -0.23 29.20
C TRP A 428 -51.49 -0.38 28.23
N ARG A 429 -51.38 -1.22 27.20
CA ARG A 429 -52.48 -1.52 26.26
C ARG A 429 -53.68 -2.15 26.97
N THR A 430 -53.45 -3.13 27.85
CA THR A 430 -54.55 -3.74 28.61
C THR A 430 -55.21 -2.73 29.54
N HIS A 431 -54.44 -1.83 30.14
CA HIS A 431 -54.99 -0.75 30.97
C HIS A 431 -55.80 0.25 30.13
N GLN A 432 -55.34 0.60 28.92
CA GLN A 432 -56.08 1.47 28.00
C GLN A 432 -57.38 0.84 27.51
N GLU A 433 -57.36 -0.46 27.15
CA GLU A 433 -58.55 -1.21 26.78
C GLU A 433 -59.57 -1.25 27.92
N GLU A 434 -59.10 -1.45 29.15
CA GLU A 434 -59.93 -1.42 30.36
C GLU A 434 -60.55 -0.03 30.60
N VAL A 435 -59.76 1.04 30.48
CA VAL A 435 -60.25 2.42 30.58
C VAL A 435 -61.31 2.71 29.52
N ALA A 436 -61.05 2.36 28.26
CA ALA A 436 -62.00 2.55 27.16
C ALA A 436 -63.30 1.78 27.40
N ARG A 437 -63.23 0.56 27.94
CA ARG A 437 -64.40 -0.23 28.33
C ARG A 437 -65.24 0.48 29.38
N LEU A 438 -64.59 0.98 30.44
CA LEU A 438 -65.26 1.72 31.52
C LEU A 438 -65.88 3.03 31.02
N GLU A 439 -65.18 3.78 30.15
CA GLU A 439 -65.71 5.00 29.53
C GLU A 439 -66.95 4.73 28.67
N MET A 440 -66.93 3.66 27.86
CA MET A 440 -68.10 3.24 27.10
C MET A 440 -69.29 2.92 28.01
N GLU A 441 -69.06 2.21 29.11
CA GLU A 441 -70.12 1.86 30.05
C GLU A 441 -70.67 3.08 30.82
N ILE A 442 -69.81 4.04 31.18
CA ILE A 442 -70.23 5.33 31.76
C ILE A 442 -71.05 6.14 30.75
N SER A 443 -70.62 6.17 29.48
CA SER A 443 -71.33 6.90 28.41
C SER A 443 -72.71 6.27 28.11
N ALA A 444 -72.81 4.95 28.14
CA ALA A 444 -74.08 4.22 27.99
C ALA A 444 -75.05 4.56 29.14
N ARG A 445 -74.56 4.50 30.38
CA ARG A 445 -75.35 4.90 31.57
C ARG A 445 -75.78 6.37 31.54
N ARG A 446 -74.99 7.28 30.97
CA ARG A 446 -75.37 8.69 30.76
C ARG A 446 -76.47 8.83 29.70
N ARG A 447 -76.33 8.14 28.56
CA ARG A 447 -77.34 8.14 27.50
C ARG A 447 -78.69 7.59 27.96
N GLU A 448 -78.71 6.49 28.69
CA GLU A 448 -79.96 5.94 29.25
C GLU A 448 -80.66 6.94 30.17
N LYS A 449 -79.91 7.62 31.06
CA LYS A 449 -80.47 8.68 31.92
C LYS A 449 -81.00 9.87 31.14
N GLU A 450 -80.36 10.25 30.04
CA GLU A 450 -80.83 11.31 29.15
C GLU A 450 -82.11 10.91 28.41
N GLU A 451 -82.17 9.69 27.89
CA GLU A 451 -83.36 9.14 27.23
C GLU A 451 -84.56 9.02 28.19
N GLU A 452 -84.33 8.61 29.44
CA GLU A 452 -85.39 8.59 30.47
C GLU A 452 -85.92 9.99 30.77
N LYS A 453 -85.03 10.98 30.90
CA LYS A 453 -85.41 12.40 31.08
C LYS A 453 -86.19 12.91 29.87
N GLU A 454 -85.77 12.57 28.66
CA GLU A 454 -86.44 12.97 27.42
C GLU A 454 -87.84 12.34 27.32
N LYS A 455 -88.00 11.05 27.66
CA LYS A 455 -89.31 10.38 27.73
C LYS A 455 -90.23 11.07 28.75
N LEU A 456 -89.69 11.45 29.91
CA LEU A 456 -90.44 12.18 30.94
C LEU A 456 -90.85 13.58 30.47
N TRP A 457 -89.99 14.27 29.73
CA TRP A 457 -90.27 15.58 29.14
C TRP A 457 -91.35 15.50 28.04
N LYS A 458 -91.25 14.54 27.11
CA LYS A 458 -92.25 14.31 26.05
C LYS A 458 -93.65 14.04 26.62
N LYS A 459 -93.75 13.28 27.72
CA LYS A 459 -95.03 13.04 28.41
C LYS A 459 -95.63 14.34 28.99
N LYS A 460 -94.81 15.21 29.60
CA LYS A 460 -95.26 16.51 30.12
C LYS A 460 -95.69 17.47 29.00
N GLU A 461 -94.98 17.47 27.88
CA GLU A 461 -95.30 18.31 26.72
C GLU A 461 -96.65 17.94 26.09
N LEU A 462 -96.94 16.63 25.97
CA LEU A 462 -98.24 16.13 25.47
C LEU A 462 -99.41 16.61 26.31
N LEU A 463 -99.30 16.54 27.65
CA LEU A 463 -100.34 17.02 28.57
C LEU A 463 -100.60 18.53 28.41
N GLN A 464 -99.54 19.33 28.26
CA GLN A 464 -99.68 20.77 28.02
C GLN A 464 -100.31 21.10 26.66
N ARG A 465 -100.04 20.29 25.62
CA ARG A 465 -100.66 20.44 24.30
C ARG A 465 -102.15 20.12 24.33
N GLU A 466 -102.57 19.11 25.08
CA GLU A 466 -103.99 18.77 25.24
C GLU A 466 -104.78 19.87 25.96
N GLU A 467 -104.21 20.48 27.00
CA GLU A 467 -104.81 21.61 27.71
C GLU A 467 -104.96 22.84 26.82
N LYS A 468 -103.93 23.18 26.04
CA LYS A 468 -103.99 24.28 25.06
C LYS A 468 -105.01 24.01 23.95
N ASN A 469 -105.12 22.77 23.47
CA ASN A 469 -106.12 22.38 22.47
C ASN A 469 -107.56 22.55 22.99
N LYS A 470 -107.82 22.24 24.27
CA LYS A 470 -109.13 22.46 24.89
C LYS A 470 -109.47 23.95 24.98
N GLN A 471 -108.50 24.82 25.27
CA GLN A 471 -108.70 26.28 25.28
C GLN A 471 -108.97 26.83 23.87
N ILE A 472 -108.26 26.34 22.86
CA ILE A 472 -108.45 26.74 21.45
C ILE A 472 -109.86 26.38 20.95
N ARG A 473 -110.38 25.17 21.28
CA ARG A 473 -111.73 24.76 20.89
C ARG A 473 -112.84 25.65 21.48
N LYS A 474 -112.69 26.09 22.73
CA LYS A 474 -113.64 27.03 23.37
C LYS A 474 -113.61 28.42 22.72
N TYR A 475 -112.44 28.87 22.25
CA TYR A 475 -112.30 30.15 21.55
C TYR A 475 -112.97 30.13 20.15
N TRP A 476 -112.80 29.05 19.38
CA TRP A 476 -113.39 28.92 18.05
C TRP A 476 -114.92 28.85 18.07
N ALA A 477 -115.52 28.12 19.02
CA ALA A 477 -116.98 28.06 19.18
C ALA A 477 -117.60 29.45 19.42
N LYS A 478 -116.93 30.30 20.21
CA LYS A 478 -117.38 31.67 20.51
C LYS A 478 -117.18 32.65 19.33
N LYS A 479 -116.31 32.30 18.38
CA LYS A 479 -116.06 33.07 17.16
C LYS A 479 -117.12 32.76 16.09
N GLU A 480 -117.56 31.51 16.01
CA GLU A 480 -118.60 31.04 15.09
C GLU A 480 -119.96 31.70 15.38
N GLU A 481 -120.33 31.81 16.65
CA GLU A 481 -121.59 32.42 17.10
C GLU A 481 -121.70 33.90 16.69
N LYS A 482 -120.58 34.63 16.73
CA LYS A 482 -120.49 36.04 16.27
C LYS A 482 -120.56 36.17 14.75
N TRP A 483 -120.14 35.15 14.01
CA TRP A 483 -120.18 35.14 12.55
C TRP A 483 -121.61 34.99 12.05
N GLN A 484 -122.37 34.08 12.67
CA GLN A 484 -123.79 33.88 12.40
C GLN A 484 -124.64 35.12 12.71
N GLU A 485 -124.30 35.88 13.77
CA GLU A 485 -124.94 37.17 14.07
C GLU A 485 -124.67 38.27 13.03
N MET A 486 -123.51 38.26 12.38
CA MET A 486 -123.20 39.23 11.31
C MET A 486 -123.90 38.86 10.01
N GLU A 487 -123.93 37.57 9.65
CA GLU A 487 -124.60 37.07 8.44
C GLU A 487 -126.11 37.41 8.44
N MET A 488 -126.76 37.32 9.60
CA MET A 488 -128.16 37.71 9.78
C MET A 488 -128.42 39.22 9.66
N ARG A 489 -127.40 40.08 9.85
CA ARG A 489 -127.51 41.53 9.61
C ARG A 489 -127.31 41.87 8.14
N ASP A 490 -126.38 41.19 7.48
CA ASP A 490 -126.06 41.41 6.08
C ASP A 490 -127.21 40.97 5.16
N LEU A 491 -127.90 39.87 5.49
CA LEU A 491 -129.10 39.42 4.78
C LEU A 491 -130.24 40.44 4.82
N ARG A 492 -130.44 41.13 5.96
CA ARG A 492 -131.48 42.17 6.06
C ARG A 492 -131.16 43.39 5.17
N ARG A 493 -129.89 43.77 5.10
CA ARG A 493 -129.43 44.90 4.28
C ARG A 493 -129.49 44.61 2.78
N LEU A 494 -129.32 43.34 2.39
CA LEU A 494 -129.48 42.87 1.02
C LEU A 494 -130.94 42.97 0.53
N GLU A 495 -131.90 42.66 1.40
CA GLU A 495 -133.34 42.73 1.10
C GLU A 495 -133.80 44.18 0.83
N GLU A 496 -133.28 45.14 1.61
CA GLU A 496 -133.54 46.57 1.43
C GLU A 496 -132.99 47.11 0.09
N LEU A 497 -131.79 46.69 -0.29
CA LEU A 497 -131.18 47.07 -1.58
C LEU A 497 -131.95 46.50 -2.78
N LYS A 498 -132.49 45.28 -2.67
CA LYS A 498 -133.30 44.67 -3.74
C LYS A 498 -134.60 45.43 -4.00
N LYS A 499 -135.24 46.00 -2.97
CA LYS A 499 -136.45 46.84 -3.15
C LYS A 499 -136.13 48.12 -3.93
N LEU A 500 -135.03 48.80 -3.62
CA LEU A 500 -134.60 50.00 -4.34
C LEU A 500 -134.28 49.70 -5.82
N MET A 501 -133.65 48.55 -6.11
CA MET A 501 -133.38 48.13 -7.49
C MET A 501 -134.66 47.83 -8.29
N ALA A 502 -135.68 47.25 -7.66
CA ALA A 502 -136.95 46.98 -8.31
C ALA A 502 -137.70 48.27 -8.72
N GLU A 503 -137.66 49.30 -7.87
CA GLU A 503 -138.25 50.61 -8.16
C GLU A 503 -137.54 51.34 -9.31
N GLN A 504 -136.22 51.23 -9.41
CA GLN A 504 -135.44 51.77 -10.53
C GLN A 504 -135.79 51.07 -11.85
N SER A 505 -136.01 49.74 -11.80
CA SER A 505 -136.28 48.91 -12.99
C SER A 505 -137.59 49.25 -13.71
N VAL A 506 -138.60 49.76 -12.99
CA VAL A 506 -139.88 50.19 -13.58
C VAL A 506 -139.70 51.49 -14.39
N LYS A 507 -138.92 52.45 -13.88
CA LYS A 507 -138.64 53.73 -14.55
C LYS A 507 -137.79 53.56 -15.81
N ASP A 508 -136.85 52.62 -15.80
CA ASP A 508 -136.03 52.31 -16.99
C ASP A 508 -136.81 51.58 -18.08
N ARG A 509 -137.83 50.80 -17.72
CA ARG A 509 -138.69 50.07 -18.67
C ARG A 509 -139.54 51.01 -19.54
N GLU A 510 -139.98 52.13 -18.97
CA GLU A 510 -140.70 53.18 -19.69
C GLU A 510 -139.78 53.96 -20.64
N ARG A 511 -138.54 54.24 -20.20
CA ARG A 511 -137.51 54.92 -21.01
C ARG A 511 -137.08 54.12 -22.25
N VAL A 512 -137.06 52.79 -22.13
CA VAL A 512 -136.68 51.89 -23.24
C VAL A 512 -137.80 51.78 -24.29
N LYS A 513 -139.08 51.72 -23.89
CA LYS A 513 -140.21 51.73 -24.83
C LYS A 513 -140.24 52.99 -25.71
N TYR A 514 -140.03 54.16 -25.11
CA TYR A 514 -139.96 55.44 -25.85
C TYR A 514 -138.81 55.48 -26.88
N ARG A 515 -137.65 54.88 -26.56
CA ARG A 515 -136.51 54.81 -27.49
C ARG A 515 -136.72 53.80 -28.62
N GLN A 516 -137.49 52.76 -28.38
CA GLN A 516 -137.82 51.72 -29.36
C GLN A 516 -138.75 52.26 -30.45
N GLU A 517 -139.77 53.03 -30.06
CA GLU A 517 -140.69 53.72 -30.99
C GLU A 517 -139.97 54.78 -31.85
N LEU A 518 -138.97 55.46 -31.29
CA LEU A 518 -138.16 56.45 -32.02
C LEU A 518 -137.23 55.80 -33.07
N LEU A 519 -136.75 54.59 -32.80
CA LEU A 519 -135.91 53.81 -33.72
C LEU A 519 -136.73 53.25 -34.88
N GLU A 520 -137.97 52.82 -34.65
CA GLU A 520 -138.87 52.32 -35.69
C GLU A 520 -139.25 53.42 -36.69
N LYS A 521 -139.49 54.66 -36.24
CA LYS A 521 -139.73 55.80 -37.14
C LYS A 521 -138.54 56.10 -38.06
N ARG A 522 -137.31 56.11 -37.52
CA ARG A 522 -136.09 56.34 -38.32
C ARG A 522 -135.81 55.23 -39.32
N LEU A 523 -136.19 53.99 -39.02
CA LEU A 523 -136.04 52.86 -39.94
C LEU A 523 -137.01 52.93 -41.12
N MET A 524 -138.22 53.45 -40.92
CA MET A 524 -139.19 53.66 -41.99
C MET A 524 -138.76 54.81 -42.90
N GLU A 525 -138.31 55.93 -42.34
CA GLU A 525 -137.77 57.07 -43.11
C GLU A 525 -136.53 56.66 -43.95
N LYS A 526 -135.63 55.82 -43.41
CA LYS A 526 -134.48 55.31 -44.16
C LYS A 526 -134.86 54.39 -45.32
N LYS A 527 -135.95 53.62 -45.20
CA LYS A 527 -136.42 52.74 -46.28
C LYS A 527 -137.03 53.55 -47.43
N GLU A 528 -137.69 54.67 -47.14
CA GLU A 528 -138.25 55.56 -48.17
C GLU A 528 -137.14 56.31 -48.93
N VAL A 529 -136.10 56.79 -48.24
CA VAL A 529 -134.93 57.42 -48.89
C VAL A 529 -134.17 56.41 -49.78
N ALA A 530 -133.99 55.17 -49.33
CA ALA A 530 -133.33 54.14 -50.12
C ALA A 530 -134.09 53.76 -51.40
N LEU A 531 -135.43 53.85 -51.39
CA LEU A 531 -136.26 53.61 -52.59
C LEU A 531 -136.15 54.76 -53.60
N GLN A 532 -135.99 56.00 -53.13
CA GLN A 532 -135.77 57.17 -53.99
C GLN A 532 -134.37 57.17 -54.61
N GLU A 533 -133.34 56.85 -53.83
CA GLU A 533 -131.95 56.73 -54.32
C GLU A 533 -131.82 55.61 -55.37
N ALA A 534 -132.48 54.46 -55.18
CA ALA A 534 -132.46 53.37 -56.16
C ALA A 534 -133.07 53.76 -57.51
N HIS A 535 -134.14 54.56 -57.51
CA HIS A 535 -134.78 55.06 -58.73
C HIS A 535 -133.90 56.11 -59.44
N GLU A 536 -133.18 56.96 -58.69
CA GLU A 536 -132.23 57.91 -59.28
C GLU A 536 -130.99 57.22 -59.86
N GLU A 537 -130.54 56.11 -59.26
CA GLU A 537 -129.40 55.32 -59.74
C GLU A 537 -129.72 54.59 -61.06
N GLU A 538 -130.95 54.09 -61.24
CA GLU A 538 -131.38 53.48 -62.51
C GLU A 538 -131.40 54.50 -63.67
N GLU A 539 -131.85 55.73 -63.42
CA GLU A 539 -131.78 56.83 -64.39
C GLU A 539 -130.33 57.26 -64.68
N ARG A 540 -129.45 57.21 -63.68
CA ARG A 540 -128.01 57.52 -63.80
C ARG A 540 -127.28 56.43 -64.60
N GLN A 541 -127.62 55.15 -64.40
CA GLN A 541 -127.09 54.01 -65.16
C GLN A 541 -127.43 54.11 -66.65
N ARG A 542 -128.67 54.49 -67.00
CA ARG A 542 -129.07 54.69 -68.41
C ARG A 542 -128.31 55.83 -69.09
N ARG A 543 -127.94 56.89 -68.35
CA ARG A 543 -127.10 57.99 -68.86
C ARG A 543 -125.62 57.61 -68.98
N LEU A 544 -125.11 56.77 -68.07
CA LEU A 544 -123.73 56.27 -68.10
C LEU A 544 -123.48 55.19 -69.18
N GLU A 545 -124.47 54.34 -69.49
CA GLU A 545 -124.38 53.38 -70.60
C GLU A 545 -124.38 54.06 -71.98
N ALA A 546 -125.04 55.22 -72.11
CA ALA A 546 -124.97 56.05 -73.31
C ALA A 546 -123.58 56.68 -73.52
N LEU A 547 -122.88 57.04 -72.43
CA LEU A 547 -121.52 57.59 -72.45
C LEU A 547 -120.43 56.52 -72.61
N ARG A 548 -120.63 55.31 -72.07
CA ARG A 548 -119.69 54.16 -72.19
C ARG A 548 -119.58 53.59 -73.61
N LYS A 549 -120.51 53.91 -74.52
CA LYS A 549 -120.37 53.62 -75.97
C LYS A 549 -119.44 54.58 -76.71
N GLN A 550 -119.02 55.71 -76.12
CA GLN A 550 -118.30 56.77 -76.85
C GLN A 550 -116.79 56.86 -76.62
N VAL A 551 -116.20 56.37 -75.52
CA VAL A 551 -114.74 56.55 -75.30
C VAL A 551 -114.13 55.44 -74.43
N ALA A 552 -113.19 54.67 -74.97
CA ALA A 552 -112.34 53.71 -74.24
C ALA A 552 -110.86 54.02 -74.50
N ILE A 553 -109.96 53.82 -73.51
CA ILE A 553 -108.51 53.41 -73.55
C ILE A 553 -107.83 53.56 -72.15
N VAL A 554 -106.71 52.83 -71.92
CA VAL A 554 -106.05 52.36 -70.66
C VAL A 554 -104.62 52.93 -70.44
N ALA A 555 -104.09 52.99 -69.19
CA ALA A 555 -102.64 53.11 -68.85
C ALA A 555 -102.24 52.52 -67.45
N GLN A 556 -100.94 52.23 -67.20
CA GLN A 556 -100.35 51.36 -66.13
C GLN A 556 -99.31 52.00 -65.13
N PHE A 557 -98.78 51.16 -64.20
CA PHE A 557 -98.16 51.33 -62.84
C PHE A 557 -96.59 51.23 -62.72
N ASP A 558 -95.99 51.58 -61.55
CA ASP A 558 -94.51 51.60 -61.26
C ASP A 558 -94.08 51.02 -59.84
N PRO A 559 -92.94 50.29 -59.65
CA PRO A 559 -92.72 49.33 -58.53
C PRO A 559 -91.50 49.54 -57.58
N VAL A 560 -91.08 50.77 -57.23
CA VAL A 560 -89.87 50.99 -56.37
C VAL A 560 -90.13 50.95 -54.84
N ARG A 561 -91.38 51.12 -54.39
CA ARG A 561 -91.68 51.25 -52.93
C ARG A 561 -91.59 49.93 -52.14
N MET A 562 -91.37 48.81 -52.82
CA MET A 562 -91.52 47.47 -52.24
C MET A 562 -90.28 46.94 -51.49
N MET A 563 -89.15 47.68 -51.42
CA MET A 563 -87.83 47.09 -51.09
C MET A 563 -86.97 47.83 -50.02
N SER A 564 -87.53 48.49 -48.99
CA SER A 564 -86.71 49.17 -47.94
C SER A 564 -86.99 48.72 -46.49
N ASP A 565 -85.93 48.43 -45.73
CA ASP A 565 -85.92 47.93 -44.34
C ASP A 565 -86.40 48.94 -43.28
N THR A 566 -86.92 48.43 -42.16
CA THR A 566 -87.60 49.22 -41.10
C THR A 566 -86.92 49.22 -39.72
N MET A 567 -87.32 50.22 -38.93
CA MET A 567 -86.69 50.85 -37.76
C MET A 567 -86.42 50.00 -36.50
N ALA A 568 -86.76 48.71 -36.44
CA ALA A 568 -86.62 47.91 -35.21
C ALA A 568 -85.19 47.42 -34.92
N SER A 569 -84.25 47.49 -35.87
CA SER A 569 -82.90 46.90 -35.74
C SER A 569 -81.79 47.84 -35.22
N LYS A 570 -82.07 49.13 -34.98
CA LYS A 570 -81.06 50.15 -34.62
C LYS A 570 -80.77 50.35 -33.11
N ALA A 571 -81.20 49.45 -32.23
CA ALA A 571 -81.14 49.66 -30.76
C ALA A 571 -80.09 48.80 -29.99
N LYS A 572 -78.82 48.74 -30.44
CA LYS A 572 -77.70 48.19 -29.62
C LYS A 572 -76.35 48.84 -29.98
N MET A 573 -75.93 49.90 -29.27
CA MET A 573 -74.52 50.35 -29.09
C MET A 573 -74.42 51.64 -28.23
N GLY A 574 -73.65 51.58 -27.11
CA GLY A 574 -72.80 52.64 -26.47
C GLY A 574 -73.46 53.91 -25.88
N ILE A 575 -73.37 54.36 -24.61
CA ILE A 575 -72.39 54.42 -23.48
C ILE A 575 -71.77 55.84 -23.27
N GLY A 576 -71.93 56.40 -22.05
CA GLY A 576 -70.90 57.17 -21.30
C GLY A 576 -71.35 58.47 -20.60
N ILE A 577 -70.76 59.05 -19.53
CA ILE A 577 -69.70 58.84 -18.47
C ILE A 577 -69.96 60.02 -17.44
N GLU A 578 -69.85 59.87 -16.10
CA GLU A 578 -68.91 60.55 -15.13
C GLU A 578 -69.59 60.47 -13.72
N GLU A 579 -69.00 60.17 -12.54
CA GLU A 579 -67.67 60.30 -11.93
C GLU A 579 -67.45 59.25 -10.79
N GLU A 580 -66.20 58.76 -10.67
CA GLU A 580 -65.42 58.27 -9.49
C GLU A 580 -64.59 56.99 -9.75
N PHE A 581 -63.32 57.07 -9.34
CA PHE A 581 -62.17 56.31 -9.85
C PHE A 581 -62.09 54.85 -9.38
N THR A 582 -61.73 53.98 -10.33
CA THR A 582 -61.71 52.52 -10.31
C THR A 582 -60.38 51.88 -9.87
N LEU A 583 -60.46 50.86 -8.99
CA LEU A 583 -59.69 49.62 -9.13
C LEU A 583 -60.62 48.60 -9.80
N GLN A 584 -60.23 48.09 -10.96
CA GLN A 584 -61.12 47.42 -11.91
C GLN A 584 -61.81 46.16 -11.34
N ARG A 585 -63.14 46.15 -11.46
CA ARG A 585 -63.99 44.97 -11.32
C ARG A 585 -64.00 44.25 -12.68
N PRO A 586 -63.75 42.93 -12.75
CA PRO A 586 -63.77 42.20 -14.01
C PRO A 586 -65.19 42.20 -14.61
N LEU A 587 -65.27 42.37 -15.93
CA LEU A 587 -66.51 42.40 -16.74
C LEU A 587 -67.35 41.11 -16.65
N PHE A 588 -66.80 40.06 -16.04
CA PHE A 588 -67.49 38.82 -15.69
C PHE A 588 -67.20 38.50 -14.22
N THR A 589 -68.17 37.92 -13.51
CA THR A 589 -67.89 37.27 -12.22
C THR A 589 -66.85 36.18 -12.45
N LEU A 590 -65.59 36.48 -12.09
CA LEU A 590 -64.54 35.48 -12.03
C LEU A 590 -64.94 34.47 -10.95
N ASN A 591 -65.48 33.33 -11.36
CA ASN A 591 -65.65 32.17 -10.50
C ASN A 591 -64.28 31.51 -10.28
N THR A 592 -63.35 32.26 -9.72
CA THR A 592 -62.05 31.76 -9.29
C THR A 592 -62.16 31.24 -7.86
N TYR A 593 -61.29 30.30 -7.53
CA TYR A 593 -61.23 29.78 -6.17
C TYR A 593 -60.81 30.88 -5.20
N ASN A 594 -61.59 31.08 -4.15
CA ASN A 594 -61.20 31.92 -3.01
C ASN A 594 -60.01 31.28 -2.28
N GLU A 595 -59.16 32.04 -1.60
CA GLU A 595 -58.01 31.53 -0.82
C GLU A 595 -58.46 30.45 0.18
N GLN A 596 -59.62 30.64 0.82
CA GLN A 596 -60.24 29.64 1.70
C GLN A 596 -60.69 28.37 0.96
N GLN A 597 -61.06 28.47 -0.31
CA GLN A 597 -61.42 27.31 -1.15
C GLN A 597 -60.17 26.57 -1.65
N ILE A 598 -59.06 27.27 -1.90
CA ILE A 598 -57.77 26.67 -2.26
C ILE A 598 -57.19 25.90 -1.06
N ILE A 599 -57.20 26.51 0.13
CA ILE A 599 -56.72 25.90 1.39
C ILE A 599 -57.65 24.77 1.88
N SER A 600 -58.86 24.63 1.33
CA SER A 600 -59.76 23.54 1.69
C SER A 600 -59.33 22.17 1.15
N ASP A 601 -58.47 22.09 0.11
CA ASP A 601 -57.96 20.83 -0.42
C ASP A 601 -57.01 20.15 0.59
N PRO A 602 -57.31 18.91 1.05
CA PRO A 602 -56.46 18.17 1.97
C PRO A 602 -55.01 18.00 1.50
N ARG A 603 -54.78 17.89 0.18
CA ARG A 603 -53.45 17.72 -0.41
C ARG A 603 -52.59 18.97 -0.21
N LEU A 604 -53.19 20.15 -0.42
CA LEU A 604 -52.51 21.42 -0.27
C LEU A 604 -52.20 21.72 1.20
N ARG A 605 -53.14 21.44 2.12
CA ARG A 605 -52.89 21.57 3.57
C ARG A 605 -51.76 20.67 4.05
N PHE A 606 -51.72 19.43 3.58
CA PHE A 606 -50.68 18.49 3.95
C PHE A 606 -49.32 18.87 3.36
N GLU A 607 -49.28 19.33 2.11
CA GLU A 607 -48.05 19.83 1.48
C GLU A 607 -47.52 21.08 2.20
N LEU A 608 -48.39 22.04 2.52
CA LEU A 608 -48.02 23.24 3.27
C LEU A 608 -47.48 22.89 4.65
N ALA A 609 -48.13 21.98 5.39
CA ALA A 609 -47.63 21.51 6.69
C ALA A 609 -46.27 20.80 6.58
N LEU A 610 -46.05 19.99 5.53
CA LEU A 610 -44.76 19.37 5.25
C LEU A 610 -43.68 20.39 4.87
N ARG A 611 -44.07 21.50 4.21
CA ARG A 611 -43.17 22.58 3.84
C ARG A 611 -42.78 23.43 5.04
N GLU A 612 -43.73 23.75 5.93
CA GLU A 612 -43.49 24.41 7.21
C GLU A 612 -42.60 23.56 8.13
N ALA A 613 -42.79 22.24 8.16
CA ALA A 613 -41.94 21.31 8.90
C ALA A 613 -40.58 21.02 8.21
N GLY A 614 -40.34 21.56 7.00
CA GLY A 614 -39.11 21.30 6.23
C GLY A 614 -38.99 19.88 5.63
N LEU A 615 -40.03 19.05 5.75
CA LEU A 615 -40.03 17.63 5.37
C LEU A 615 -40.50 17.35 3.93
N HIS A 616 -40.90 18.38 3.17
CA HIS A 616 -41.41 18.27 1.80
C HIS A 616 -40.50 17.53 0.80
N LYS A 617 -39.18 17.44 1.04
CA LYS A 617 -38.22 16.71 0.17
C LYS A 617 -37.97 15.26 0.57
N THR A 618 -38.50 14.80 1.70
CA THR A 618 -38.26 13.45 2.22
C THR A 618 -38.92 12.37 1.36
N PHE A 619 -38.36 11.15 1.39
CA PHE A 619 -38.92 10.00 0.66
C PHE A 619 -40.37 9.70 1.09
N TYR A 620 -40.66 9.87 2.38
CA TYR A 620 -41.99 9.72 2.96
C TYR A 620 -43.01 10.73 2.38
N ALA A 621 -42.62 12.00 2.24
CA ALA A 621 -43.47 13.01 1.61
C ALA A 621 -43.77 12.68 0.14
N LYS A 622 -42.78 12.19 -0.61
CA LYS A 622 -42.93 11.77 -2.01
C LYS A 622 -43.86 10.56 -2.17
N GLU A 623 -43.89 9.64 -1.20
CA GLU A 623 -44.80 8.49 -1.23
C GLU A 623 -46.22 8.80 -0.78
N ILE A 624 -46.40 9.73 0.18
CA ILE A 624 -47.72 10.04 0.76
C ILE A 624 -48.51 11.03 -0.11
N LEU A 625 -47.87 12.07 -0.66
CA LEU A 625 -48.56 13.12 -1.42
C LEU A 625 -49.42 12.59 -2.59
N PRO A 626 -48.99 11.58 -3.38
CA PRO A 626 -49.82 10.98 -4.43
C PRO A 626 -51.00 10.15 -3.92
N LYS A 627 -50.94 9.67 -2.67
CA LYS A 627 -51.97 8.79 -2.06
C LYS A 627 -53.13 9.56 -1.43
N ILE A 628 -53.01 10.87 -1.27
CA ILE A 628 -54.07 11.72 -0.70
C ILE A 628 -55.07 12.06 -1.80
N ASN A 629 -56.33 11.66 -1.62
CA ASN A 629 -57.39 11.92 -2.59
C ASN A 629 -57.87 13.39 -2.53
N PRO A 630 -58.26 13.98 -3.68
CA PRO A 630 -58.91 15.30 -3.70
C PRO A 630 -60.26 15.26 -2.97
N GLN A 631 -60.69 16.40 -2.41
CA GLN A 631 -61.99 16.52 -1.71
C GLN A 631 -63.19 16.23 -2.62
N LYS A 632 -63.04 16.39 -3.94
CA LYS A 632 -64.01 15.94 -4.95
C LYS A 632 -63.27 15.07 -5.97
N PRO A 633 -63.78 13.87 -6.29
CA PRO A 633 -63.21 13.07 -7.38
C PRO A 633 -63.32 13.85 -8.70
N PRO A 634 -62.36 13.67 -9.63
CA PRO A 634 -62.45 14.25 -10.97
C PRO A 634 -63.75 13.78 -11.65
N ARG A 635 -64.35 14.64 -12.46
CA ARG A 635 -65.55 14.27 -13.22
C ARG A 635 -65.21 13.11 -14.18
N LYS A 636 -66.19 12.22 -14.43
CA LYS A 636 -66.01 10.99 -15.21
C LYS A 636 -65.44 11.21 -16.63
N ASP A 637 -65.67 12.38 -17.21
CA ASP A 637 -65.17 12.82 -18.53
C ASP A 637 -63.70 13.29 -18.52
N MET A 638 -63.12 13.52 -17.33
CA MET A 638 -61.73 13.95 -17.13
C MET A 638 -60.82 12.84 -16.55
N GLU A 639 -61.31 11.60 -16.47
CA GLU A 639 -60.47 10.46 -16.07
C GLU A 639 -59.41 10.18 -17.15
N SER A 640 -58.15 10.53 -16.89
CA SER A 640 -57.04 10.17 -17.77
C SER A 640 -56.75 8.66 -17.66
N THR A 641 -56.94 7.92 -18.75
CA THR A 641 -56.57 6.50 -18.87
C THR A 641 -55.07 6.25 -18.96
N ILE A 642 -54.25 7.31 -19.03
CA ILE A 642 -52.79 7.25 -19.27
C ILE A 642 -52.01 6.62 -18.09
N PHE A 643 -52.57 6.59 -16.88
CA PHE A 643 -51.86 6.13 -15.67
C PHE A 643 -52.55 4.97 -14.93
N LYS A 644 -53.42 4.20 -15.59
CA LYS A 644 -53.90 2.92 -15.04
C LYS A 644 -52.89 1.82 -15.38
N ILE A 645 -52.11 1.37 -14.39
CA ILE A 645 -51.32 0.13 -14.42
C ILE A 645 -52.18 -1.00 -13.86
#